data_AF-A0A955PHF8-F1
#
_entry.id   AF-A0A955PHF8-F1
#
_cell.length_a   1.000
_cell.length_b   1.000
_cell.length_c   1.000
_cell.angle_alpha   90.00
_cell.angle_beta   90.00
_cell.angle_gamma   90.00
#
_symmetry.space_group_name_H-M   'P 1'
#
loop_
_entity.id
_entity.type
_entity.pdbx_description
1 polymer ?
#
loop_
_entity_poly.entity_id
_entity_poly.type
_entity_poly.pdbx_seq_one_letter_code
_entity_poly.pdbx_strand_id
1 'polypeptide(L)'
;PLKIDRTSLRFYNMLLRIPGMFNPFRFHVEELSGSGPDGLQVVGLMRISKSLLFFSCFPPFFLSLALAQETPTLVKDIYVGEVFGLPASSLPSQLTPWKDNLYFAANDGVHGIELWRTDGTDEGTQMVRDINIGEAHSSPSWLEPMGDYLYFTAKDATRGIEIWRTDGTEEGTILVADIFSGPRSSEPQYLTAVNDLLFFSANQPSVSRELWISDGESSSRVADINPAGDGILRVTGQERKRVHAVGDLFFFRGTNGRDGLELFASDGGSAYQVRNINQDFYDSEPYGMVSIGDTLYFAATERTTARELYRSDGTEANTKIVKDIYKEGGGSPDDITRVGDLLYFSAFDADHGFEVWESDGTAGGTRLVGDIRTGDLGSSPSNLTDVSGTLYFAATDGSTGKEPWTVCGPGQPAVGLADIRDGAEGSDPNYFTFKDGFCYFAANDGIHGDELWKTNGSIQGTTIVADIQPDEFGSKPSLLTVANGILFFRADDGNTGFELWRLSGSTNGGSPPEPPTGPGATGISKDTITWTWNDQSLNEFGFNVFRDEGASAPSTHVQTTGPDTESWTDQGLLPNTLYTFQVNAFNDYGSSDKTDPFSAWSHAAVPLPPVVSNIGDVGFDVSIASGDENPETTEYAIALSQDGGEPMWLEPSGSLGQFETWQLAANWGTQSVTGLTPGSRYEIRVKARNGSVVETLLSSPVFVGDSSFPDLFEYALSWKTDGYGPNDLIALLDAAK
;
A
#
# COMPACT_ATOMS: atom_id res chain seq x y z
N PRO A 1 -20.62 35.13 52.02
CA PRO A 1 -21.27 34.41 53.14
C PRO A 1 -22.80 34.44 53.01
N LEU A 2 -23.38 33.39 52.45
CA LEU A 2 -24.81 33.09 52.55
C LEU A 2 -24.94 31.58 52.78
N LYS A 3 -25.52 31.19 53.93
CA LYS A 3 -25.93 29.81 54.22
C LYS A 3 -27.17 29.52 53.38
N ILE A 4 -27.15 28.42 52.61
CA ILE A 4 -28.33 27.94 51.88
C ILE A 4 -28.95 26.81 52.71
N ASP A 5 -30.22 27.02 53.08
CA ASP A 5 -31.09 26.05 53.72
C ASP A 5 -31.65 25.08 52.66
N ARG A 6 -31.72 23.79 53.00
CA ARG A 6 -32.25 22.75 52.13
C ARG A 6 -33.77 22.77 52.23
N THR A 7 -34.47 23.27 51.21
CA THR A 7 -35.78 22.79 50.71
C THR A 7 -36.43 23.85 49.83
N SER A 8 -36.25 23.77 48.51
CA SER A 8 -37.28 24.00 47.49
C SER A 8 -36.66 24.00 46.09
N LEU A 9 -37.12 23.09 45.22
CA LEU A 9 -36.94 23.20 43.78
C LEU A 9 -37.55 24.52 43.31
N ARG A 10 -36.73 25.39 42.70
CA ARG A 10 -37.22 26.44 41.79
C ARG A 10 -36.41 26.39 40.51
N PHE A 11 -37.11 26.04 39.42
CA PHE A 11 -36.61 26.20 38.05
C PHE A 11 -36.45 27.69 37.76
N TYR A 12 -35.25 28.12 37.37
CA TYR A 12 -35.03 29.44 36.80
C TYR A 12 -34.95 29.31 35.27
N ASN A 13 -35.99 29.78 34.57
CA ASN A 13 -35.88 30.11 33.16
C ASN A 13 -35.15 31.45 33.06
N MET A 14 -33.90 31.45 32.62
CA MET A 14 -33.17 32.67 32.33
C MET A 14 -33.25 32.97 30.83
N LEU A 15 -34.02 34.00 30.46
CA LEU A 15 -34.10 34.53 29.10
C LEU A 15 -33.05 35.62 28.94
N LEU A 16 -31.98 35.36 28.19
CA LEU A 16 -31.09 36.40 27.69
C LEU A 16 -31.69 36.97 26.40
N ARG A 17 -32.06 38.25 26.39
CA ARG A 17 -32.34 39.01 25.16
C ARG A 17 -31.10 39.81 24.79
N ILE A 18 -30.53 39.51 23.63
CA ILE A 18 -29.55 40.37 22.95
C ILE A 18 -30.33 41.20 21.91
N PRO A 19 -30.24 42.55 21.88
CA PRO A 19 -30.88 43.34 20.84
C PRO A 19 -30.24 43.03 19.48
N GLY A 20 -31.02 42.52 18.51
CA GLY A 20 -30.58 42.31 17.13
C GLY A 20 -30.67 40.88 16.58
N MET A 21 -30.94 39.86 17.42
CA MET A 21 -31.12 38.47 16.95
C MET A 21 -32.57 38.03 16.99
N PHE A 22 -33.11 37.61 15.83
CA PHE A 22 -34.43 36.98 15.69
C PHE A 22 -34.33 35.46 15.85
N ASN A 23 -34.07 34.97 17.07
CA ASN A 23 -34.63 33.73 17.69
C ASN A 23 -33.81 33.26 18.91
N PRO A 24 -34.44 32.89 20.04
CA PRO A 24 -33.73 32.35 21.21
C PRO A 24 -33.58 30.82 21.18
N PHE A 25 -32.39 30.30 21.49
CA PHE A 25 -32.09 28.88 21.71
C PHE A 25 -32.60 28.37 23.07
N ARG A 26 -33.03 27.10 23.14
CA ARG A 26 -33.36 26.38 24.40
C ARG A 26 -32.40 25.21 24.60
N PHE A 27 -31.93 25.01 25.83
CA PHE A 27 -31.17 23.81 26.23
C PHE A 27 -31.95 23.00 27.27
N HIS A 28 -31.75 21.68 27.28
CA HIS A 28 -32.33 20.72 28.22
C HIS A 28 -31.19 19.98 28.94
N VAL A 29 -31.34 19.71 30.24
CA VAL A 29 -30.33 19.01 31.06
C VAL A 29 -31.03 17.97 31.93
N GLU A 30 -30.58 16.71 31.87
CA GLU A 30 -30.93 15.64 32.82
C GLU A 30 -29.70 15.27 33.68
N GLU A 31 -29.93 14.93 34.94
CA GLU A 31 -28.88 14.55 35.91
C GLU A 31 -29.02 13.06 36.27
N LEU A 32 -27.91 12.29 36.21
CA LEU A 32 -27.84 10.89 36.64
C LEU A 32 -27.23 10.80 38.05
N SER A 33 -27.90 10.13 38.99
CA SER A 33 -27.41 9.93 40.37
C SER A 33 -27.13 8.45 40.69
N GLY A 34 -25.96 8.16 41.26
CA GLY A 34 -25.63 6.88 41.89
C GLY A 34 -24.76 7.06 43.15
N SER A 35 -25.04 6.32 44.22
CA SER A 35 -24.44 6.47 45.56
C SER A 35 -23.50 5.32 45.93
N GLY A 36 -22.27 5.64 46.34
CA GLY A 36 -21.32 4.73 46.99
C GLY A 36 -21.05 5.11 48.46
N PRO A 37 -20.86 4.14 49.37
CA PRO A 37 -20.76 4.39 50.81
C PRO A 37 -19.31 4.65 51.20
N ASP A 38 -18.92 5.91 51.29
CA ASP A 38 -17.87 6.43 52.19
C ASP A 38 -17.58 7.90 51.81
N GLY A 39 -18.50 8.80 52.17
CA GLY A 39 -18.21 10.18 52.56
C GLY A 39 -17.42 11.14 51.65
N LEU A 40 -17.02 10.77 50.43
CA LEU A 40 -16.31 11.63 49.47
C LEU A 40 -17.21 11.90 48.25
N GLN A 41 -17.67 13.15 48.10
CA GLN A 41 -18.33 13.59 46.87
C GLN A 41 -17.27 13.83 45.79
N VAL A 42 -17.38 13.04 44.71
CA VAL A 42 -16.74 13.29 43.42
C VAL A 42 -17.37 14.56 42.83
N VAL A 43 -16.56 15.60 42.61
CA VAL A 43 -16.96 16.72 41.74
C VAL A 43 -16.81 16.21 40.30
N GLY A 44 -17.93 15.89 39.67
CA GLY A 44 -17.97 15.57 38.24
C GLY A 44 -17.44 16.73 37.41
N LEU A 45 -16.43 16.45 36.58
CA LEU A 45 -15.94 17.35 35.54
C LEU A 45 -17.06 17.65 34.54
N MET A 46 -17.52 18.89 34.53
CA MET A 46 -18.34 19.42 33.44
C MET A 46 -17.40 19.67 32.25
N ARG A 47 -17.44 18.82 31.22
CA ARG A 47 -16.87 19.15 29.91
C ARG A 47 -17.73 20.23 29.28
N ILE A 48 -17.33 21.49 29.45
CA ILE A 48 -17.80 22.59 28.62
C ILE A 48 -16.76 22.77 27.51
N SER A 49 -17.14 22.42 26.28
CA SER A 49 -16.38 22.71 25.07
C SER A 49 -16.13 24.22 24.98
N LYS A 50 -14.87 24.60 24.77
CA LYS A 50 -14.40 25.97 24.63
C LYS A 50 -15.28 26.78 23.67
N SER A 51 -15.89 27.85 24.16
CA SER A 51 -16.26 29.00 23.34
C SER A 51 -15.81 30.25 24.11
N LEU A 52 -14.73 30.85 23.64
CA LEU A 52 -14.19 32.11 24.15
C LEU A 52 -15.21 33.23 23.91
N LEU A 53 -15.60 33.95 24.96
CA LEU A 53 -16.18 35.29 24.87
C LEU A 53 -15.31 36.22 25.70
N PHE A 54 -14.41 36.93 25.02
CA PHE A 54 -13.61 38.01 25.61
C PHE A 54 -14.43 39.30 25.61
N PHE A 55 -14.54 39.95 26.78
CA PHE A 55 -14.77 41.40 26.88
C PHE A 55 -14.04 41.94 28.11
N SER A 56 -12.86 42.52 27.90
CA SER A 56 -12.34 43.61 28.75
C SER A 56 -11.21 44.35 28.03
N CYS A 57 -11.35 45.66 27.93
CA CYS A 57 -10.45 46.60 27.28
C CYS A 57 -9.01 46.54 27.82
N PHE A 58 -8.07 46.10 26.98
CA PHE A 58 -6.67 46.54 26.85
C PHE A 58 -6.24 46.14 25.41
N PRO A 59 -5.30 46.84 24.75
CA PRO A 59 -4.97 46.54 23.36
C PRO A 59 -4.41 45.10 23.29
N PRO A 60 -5.05 44.18 22.56
CA PRO A 60 -4.50 42.84 22.44
C PRO A 60 -3.31 42.94 21.49
N PHE A 61 -2.13 42.59 21.99
CA PHE A 61 -1.16 41.91 21.15
C PHE A 61 -1.91 40.68 20.60
N PHE A 62 -2.27 40.72 19.32
CA PHE A 62 -2.65 39.53 18.60
C PHE A 62 -1.41 38.64 18.59
N LEU A 63 -1.34 37.69 19.54
CA LEU A 63 -0.59 36.48 19.30
C LEU A 63 -1.38 35.76 18.21
N SER A 64 -1.02 36.03 16.96
CA SER A 64 -1.40 35.19 15.84
C SER A 64 -0.89 33.80 16.19
N LEU A 65 -1.78 32.89 16.57
CA LEU A 65 -1.52 31.48 16.28
C LEU A 65 -1.52 31.42 14.76
N ALA A 66 -0.34 31.52 14.16
CA ALA A 66 -0.16 31.06 12.80
C ALA A 66 -0.52 29.57 12.83
N LEU A 67 -1.67 29.21 12.28
CA LEU A 67 -1.85 27.86 11.79
C LEU A 67 -0.68 27.62 10.84
N ALA A 68 0.14 26.60 11.09
CA ALA A 68 1.17 26.23 10.15
C ALA A 68 0.49 25.98 8.81
N GLN A 69 0.90 26.77 7.81
CA GLN A 69 0.44 26.59 6.46
C GLN A 69 0.97 25.23 5.98
N GLU A 70 0.08 24.40 5.47
CA GLU A 70 0.45 23.20 4.73
C GLU A 70 1.25 23.67 3.51
N THR A 71 2.53 23.37 3.47
CA THR A 71 3.43 23.81 2.39
C THR A 71 3.72 22.61 1.51
N PRO A 72 3.20 22.57 0.28
CA PRO A 72 3.64 21.59 -0.68
C PRO A 72 5.14 21.76 -0.99
N THR A 73 5.82 20.64 -1.17
CA THR A 73 7.25 20.62 -1.46
C THR A 73 7.52 19.76 -2.69
N LEU A 74 8.44 20.20 -3.54
CA LEU A 74 9.00 19.37 -4.60
C LEU A 74 9.62 18.10 -3.99
N VAL A 75 9.29 16.94 -4.53
CA VAL A 75 9.90 15.67 -4.12
C VAL A 75 11.35 15.61 -4.58
N LYS A 76 11.55 15.89 -5.88
CA LYS A 76 12.85 15.92 -6.56
C LYS A 76 12.71 16.65 -7.88
N ASP A 77 13.71 17.45 -8.25
CA ASP A 77 13.90 17.92 -9.62
C ASP A 77 14.57 16.80 -10.42
N ILE A 78 13.77 15.97 -11.11
CA ILE A 78 14.28 14.79 -11.82
C ILE A 78 14.95 15.21 -13.13
N TYR A 79 14.35 16.15 -13.87
CA TYR A 79 14.95 16.67 -15.10
C TYR A 79 15.56 18.05 -14.86
N VAL A 80 16.81 18.05 -14.41
CA VAL A 80 17.52 19.29 -14.09
C VAL A 80 17.89 20.09 -15.35
N GLY A 81 17.62 21.40 -15.33
CA GLY A 81 18.15 22.38 -16.29
C GLY A 81 17.07 23.04 -17.15
N GLU A 82 17.43 23.40 -18.39
CA GLU A 82 16.51 24.09 -19.32
C GLU A 82 16.48 23.40 -20.68
N VAL A 83 15.28 23.30 -21.27
CA VAL A 83 15.04 22.82 -22.63
C VAL A 83 14.38 23.95 -23.43
N PHE A 84 15.05 24.41 -24.48
CA PHE A 84 14.63 25.56 -25.30
C PHE A 84 14.41 26.87 -24.51
N GLY A 85 15.14 27.08 -23.41
CA GLY A 85 15.06 28.29 -22.58
C GLY A 85 13.83 28.33 -21.66
N LEU A 86 13.21 27.18 -21.43
CA LEU A 86 12.21 26.93 -20.39
C LEU A 86 12.78 25.91 -19.42
N PRO A 87 12.38 25.91 -18.13
CA PRO A 87 12.69 24.83 -17.21
C PRO A 87 12.39 23.46 -17.84
N ALA A 88 13.33 22.54 -17.71
CA ALA A 88 13.11 21.15 -18.11
C ALA A 88 11.98 20.53 -17.27
N SER A 89 11.35 19.46 -17.72
CA SER A 89 10.24 18.84 -16.99
C SER A 89 10.29 17.33 -17.12
N SER A 90 10.24 16.64 -15.99
CA SER A 90 10.22 15.18 -15.95
C SER A 90 8.87 14.60 -16.34
N LEU A 91 7.80 15.42 -16.31
CA LEU A 91 6.43 15.08 -16.69
C LEU A 91 5.93 13.79 -16.02
N PRO A 92 5.95 13.68 -14.67
CA PRO A 92 5.51 12.46 -13.98
C PRO A 92 4.11 12.04 -14.40
N SER A 93 3.94 10.74 -14.61
CA SER A 93 2.65 10.17 -15.02
C SER A 93 2.45 8.77 -14.44
N GLN A 94 1.22 8.27 -14.51
CA GLN A 94 0.85 6.94 -13.96
C GLN A 94 1.16 6.81 -12.46
N LEU A 95 0.91 7.85 -11.66
CA LEU A 95 1.18 7.83 -10.21
C LEU A 95 0.39 6.68 -9.55
N THR A 96 1.09 5.62 -9.18
CA THR A 96 0.51 4.35 -8.72
C THR A 96 1.10 3.97 -7.37
N PRO A 97 0.32 4.09 -6.28
CA PRO A 97 0.73 3.59 -4.97
C PRO A 97 0.89 2.07 -5.02
N TRP A 98 2.02 1.56 -4.52
CA TRP A 98 2.24 0.13 -4.39
C TRP A 98 3.27 -0.18 -3.29
N LYS A 99 2.90 -1.04 -2.34
CA LYS A 99 3.62 -1.24 -1.07
C LYS A 99 3.87 0.13 -0.41
N ASP A 100 5.05 0.33 0.19
CA ASP A 100 5.43 1.57 0.86
C ASP A 100 6.03 2.62 -0.11
N ASN A 101 5.66 2.63 -1.39
CA ASN A 101 6.21 3.58 -2.37
C ASN A 101 5.13 4.05 -3.38
N LEU A 102 5.42 5.17 -4.04
CA LEU A 102 4.72 5.60 -5.24
C LEU A 102 5.58 5.28 -6.48
N TYR A 103 4.99 4.60 -7.47
CA TYR A 103 5.61 4.32 -8.76
C TYR A 103 5.03 5.21 -9.84
N PHE A 104 5.88 5.65 -10.77
CA PHE A 104 5.48 6.58 -11.83
C PHE A 104 6.45 6.55 -13.00
N ALA A 105 6.02 7.02 -14.17
CA ALA A 105 6.89 7.22 -15.33
C ALA A 105 7.39 8.67 -15.36
N ALA A 106 8.70 8.88 -15.54
CA ALA A 106 9.32 10.20 -15.59
C ALA A 106 10.59 10.22 -16.46
N ASN A 107 10.93 11.40 -16.96
CA ASN A 107 12.13 11.67 -17.76
C ASN A 107 13.19 12.42 -16.94
N ASP A 108 14.45 11.97 -16.95
CA ASP A 108 15.57 12.71 -16.34
C ASP A 108 16.44 13.48 -17.37
N GLY A 109 16.08 13.39 -18.65
CA GLY A 109 16.83 13.99 -19.75
C GLY A 109 18.08 13.21 -20.18
N VAL A 110 18.36 12.07 -19.55
CA VAL A 110 19.53 11.22 -19.82
C VAL A 110 19.11 9.84 -20.30
N HIS A 111 18.08 9.25 -19.69
CA HIS A 111 17.61 7.89 -19.97
C HIS A 111 16.22 7.86 -20.66
N GLY A 112 15.66 9.03 -20.99
CA GLY A 112 14.29 9.12 -21.48
C GLY A 112 13.27 8.82 -20.37
N ILE A 113 12.05 8.40 -20.76
CA ILE A 113 10.94 8.16 -19.85
C ILE A 113 11.00 6.71 -19.42
N GLU A 114 11.36 6.52 -18.16
CA GLU A 114 11.58 5.23 -17.50
C GLU A 114 10.67 5.07 -16.27
N LEU A 115 10.74 3.91 -15.62
CA LEU A 115 9.96 3.64 -14.39
C LEU A 115 10.75 4.16 -13.18
N TRP A 116 10.11 5.00 -12.38
CA TRP A 116 10.65 5.58 -11.16
C TRP A 116 9.81 5.16 -9.96
N ARG A 117 10.43 5.22 -8.78
CA ARG A 117 9.77 5.07 -7.48
C ARG A 117 10.19 6.17 -6.52
N THR A 118 9.35 6.45 -5.54
CA THR A 118 9.66 7.35 -4.41
C THR A 118 8.96 6.91 -3.14
N ASP A 119 9.63 7.08 -2.00
CA ASP A 119 9.03 7.04 -0.66
C ASP A 119 8.52 8.43 -0.22
N GLY A 120 8.67 9.43 -1.09
CA GLY A 120 8.38 10.83 -0.87
C GLY A 120 9.63 11.70 -0.74
N THR A 121 10.79 11.15 -0.41
CA THR A 121 12.04 11.91 -0.18
C THR A 121 12.87 12.05 -1.46
N ASP A 122 13.77 13.04 -1.52
CA ASP A 122 14.70 13.20 -2.65
C ASP A 122 15.64 12.00 -2.78
N GLU A 123 16.18 11.50 -1.65
CA GLU A 123 17.07 10.35 -1.59
C GLU A 123 16.38 9.04 -1.99
N GLY A 124 15.12 8.83 -1.57
CA GLY A 124 14.30 7.68 -1.91
C GLY A 124 13.71 7.74 -3.33
N THR A 125 13.83 8.87 -4.03
CA THR A 125 13.35 9.04 -5.40
C THR A 125 14.40 8.58 -6.41
N GLN A 126 14.15 7.41 -7.01
CA GLN A 126 15.12 6.71 -7.83
C GLN A 126 14.45 6.02 -9.03
N MET A 127 15.17 5.95 -10.14
CA MET A 127 14.79 5.12 -11.28
C MET A 127 14.89 3.65 -10.86
N VAL A 128 13.86 2.86 -11.17
CA VAL A 128 13.84 1.44 -10.85
C VAL A 128 14.80 0.67 -11.76
N ARG A 129 14.76 0.98 -13.06
CA ARG A 129 15.64 0.41 -14.09
C ARG A 129 15.59 1.24 -15.35
N ASP A 130 16.75 1.44 -16.00
CA ASP A 130 16.81 1.86 -17.41
C ASP A 130 16.47 0.65 -18.29
N ILE A 131 15.22 0.54 -18.71
CA ILE A 131 14.74 -0.62 -19.48
C ILE A 131 15.20 -0.52 -20.93
N ASN A 132 15.18 0.69 -21.49
CA ASN A 132 15.59 0.95 -22.87
C ASN A 132 16.86 1.78 -22.93
N ILE A 133 17.97 1.09 -22.64
CA ILE A 133 19.33 1.64 -22.44
C ILE A 133 19.65 2.90 -23.26
N GLY A 134 19.96 3.97 -22.53
CA GLY A 134 20.37 5.28 -23.06
C GLY A 134 19.20 6.25 -23.20
N GLU A 135 19.31 7.26 -24.06
CA GLU A 135 18.32 8.37 -24.15
C GLU A 135 16.92 7.96 -24.68
N ALA A 136 16.70 6.68 -24.97
CA ALA A 136 15.49 6.21 -25.63
C ALA A 136 14.44 5.78 -24.60
N HIS A 137 13.29 6.45 -24.56
CA HIS A 137 12.21 6.09 -23.62
C HIS A 137 11.77 4.60 -23.72
N SER A 138 11.57 3.93 -22.60
CA SER A 138 10.82 2.66 -22.51
C SER A 138 9.30 2.88 -22.44
N SER A 139 8.88 4.09 -22.05
CA SER A 139 7.48 4.53 -21.94
C SER A 139 6.60 3.62 -21.06
N PRO A 140 6.91 3.46 -19.76
CA PRO A 140 6.09 2.65 -18.86
C PRO A 140 4.65 3.15 -18.78
N SER A 141 3.69 2.24 -18.92
CA SER A 141 2.27 2.59 -18.81
C SER A 141 1.42 1.40 -18.32
N TRP A 142 0.20 1.68 -17.87
CA TRP A 142 -0.72 0.67 -17.32
C TRP A 142 -0.15 -0.01 -16.07
N LEU A 143 0.41 0.78 -15.15
CA LEU A 143 0.92 0.29 -13.88
C LEU A 143 -0.23 -0.30 -13.06
N GLU A 144 -0.12 -1.57 -12.68
CA GLU A 144 -1.14 -2.30 -11.95
C GLU A 144 -0.48 -3.24 -10.92
N PRO A 145 -0.68 -2.99 -9.61
CA PRO A 145 -0.29 -3.90 -8.55
C PRO A 145 -0.98 -5.27 -8.65
N MET A 146 -0.23 -6.36 -8.53
CA MET A 146 -0.79 -7.71 -8.40
C MET A 146 0.12 -8.61 -7.56
N GLY A 147 -0.38 -9.06 -6.40
CA GLY A 147 0.40 -9.82 -5.44
C GLY A 147 1.67 -9.06 -5.01
N ASP A 148 2.81 -9.73 -5.06
CA ASP A 148 4.11 -9.20 -4.64
C ASP A 148 4.84 -8.36 -5.69
N TYR A 149 4.21 -8.08 -6.83
CA TYR A 149 4.80 -7.35 -7.96
C TYR A 149 3.93 -6.20 -8.46
N LEU A 150 4.57 -5.23 -9.11
CA LEU A 150 3.93 -4.23 -9.95
C LEU A 150 4.09 -4.62 -11.41
N TYR A 151 2.97 -4.77 -12.13
CA TYR A 151 2.95 -5.05 -13.56
C TYR A 151 2.77 -3.77 -14.35
N PHE A 152 3.39 -3.71 -15.52
CA PHE A 152 3.29 -2.54 -16.41
C PHE A 152 3.67 -2.95 -17.82
N THR A 153 3.51 -2.02 -18.76
CA THR A 153 3.91 -2.19 -20.15
C THR A 153 5.10 -1.28 -20.45
N ALA A 154 6.09 -1.79 -21.16
CA ALA A 154 7.28 -1.04 -21.56
C ALA A 154 7.96 -1.71 -22.78
N LYS A 155 8.83 -0.97 -23.46
CA LYS A 155 9.70 -1.51 -24.52
C LYS A 155 11.16 -1.50 -24.10
N ASP A 156 11.96 -2.38 -24.71
CA ASP A 156 13.43 -2.39 -24.59
C ASP A 156 14.10 -2.11 -25.95
N ALA A 157 15.43 -2.14 -26.00
CA ALA A 157 16.20 -1.86 -27.22
C ALA A 157 15.97 -2.86 -28.37
N THR A 158 15.38 -4.02 -28.09
CA THR A 158 15.20 -5.16 -29.00
C THR A 158 13.75 -5.55 -29.26
N ARG A 159 12.84 -5.16 -28.36
CA ARG A 159 11.42 -5.55 -28.35
C ARG A 159 10.50 -4.33 -28.35
N GLY A 160 9.29 -4.49 -28.89
CA GLY A 160 8.25 -3.47 -28.79
C GLY A 160 7.69 -3.33 -27.37
N ILE A 161 6.54 -2.65 -27.22
CA ILE A 161 5.87 -2.54 -25.91
C ILE A 161 5.24 -3.89 -25.58
N GLU A 162 5.67 -4.47 -24.47
CA GLU A 162 5.28 -5.79 -23.96
C GLU A 162 4.98 -5.74 -22.46
N ILE A 163 4.61 -6.87 -21.83
CA ILE A 163 4.32 -6.95 -20.39
C ILE A 163 5.61 -7.13 -19.58
N TRP A 164 5.79 -6.28 -18.59
CA TRP A 164 6.88 -6.31 -17.61
C TRP A 164 6.34 -6.39 -16.20
N ARG A 165 7.18 -6.84 -15.27
CA ARG A 165 6.93 -6.76 -13.83
C ARG A 165 8.17 -6.28 -13.09
N THR A 166 7.97 -5.73 -11.90
CA THR A 166 9.03 -5.38 -10.96
C THR A 166 8.64 -5.74 -9.53
N ASP A 167 9.61 -6.16 -8.72
CA ASP A 167 9.48 -6.26 -7.26
C ASP A 167 9.88 -4.95 -6.55
N GLY A 168 10.28 -3.93 -7.31
CA GLY A 168 10.81 -2.66 -6.85
C GLY A 168 12.33 -2.52 -6.96
N THR A 169 13.04 -3.57 -7.38
CA THR A 169 14.50 -3.57 -7.59
C THR A 169 14.86 -3.58 -9.07
N GLU A 170 16.10 -3.22 -9.41
CA GLU A 170 16.59 -3.30 -10.78
C GLU A 170 16.62 -4.75 -11.26
N GLU A 171 17.16 -5.68 -10.46
CA GLU A 171 17.28 -7.11 -10.80
C GLU A 171 15.93 -7.80 -10.95
N GLY A 172 14.95 -7.46 -10.09
CA GLY A 172 13.60 -8.00 -10.14
C GLY A 172 12.70 -7.36 -11.21
N THR A 173 13.20 -6.38 -11.96
CA THR A 173 12.50 -5.77 -13.09
C THR A 173 12.76 -6.57 -14.37
N ILE A 174 11.79 -7.39 -14.76
CA ILE A 174 11.93 -8.37 -15.84
C ILE A 174 10.73 -8.37 -16.79
N LEU A 175 10.98 -8.77 -18.04
CA LEU A 175 9.97 -9.04 -19.04
C LEU A 175 9.19 -10.31 -18.63
N VAL A 176 7.85 -10.21 -18.58
CA VAL A 176 6.98 -11.35 -18.28
C VAL A 176 6.74 -12.17 -19.55
N ALA A 177 6.36 -11.50 -20.65
CA ALA A 177 6.08 -12.17 -21.91
C ALA A 177 6.36 -11.25 -23.11
N ASP A 178 7.08 -11.80 -24.10
CA ASP A 178 7.20 -11.24 -25.46
C ASP A 178 6.07 -11.81 -26.32
N ILE A 179 4.88 -11.20 -26.25
CA ILE A 179 3.68 -11.72 -26.91
C ILE A 179 3.81 -11.58 -28.42
N PHE A 180 4.42 -10.49 -28.89
CA PHE A 180 4.78 -10.30 -30.29
C PHE A 180 6.30 -10.38 -30.48
N SER A 181 6.79 -11.59 -30.73
CA SER A 181 8.22 -11.86 -30.87
C SER A 181 8.97 -10.90 -31.80
N GLY A 182 10.04 -10.32 -31.27
CA GLY A 182 10.96 -9.43 -32.00
C GLY A 182 10.65 -7.94 -31.75
N PRO A 183 11.06 -7.04 -32.67
CA PRO A 183 10.99 -5.59 -32.42
C PRO A 183 9.59 -4.99 -32.56
N ARG A 184 8.57 -5.84 -32.77
CA ARG A 184 7.19 -5.40 -32.90
C ARG A 184 6.53 -5.42 -31.53
N SER A 185 5.50 -4.62 -31.38
CA SER A 185 4.78 -4.43 -30.13
C SER A 185 3.50 -5.24 -30.17
N SER A 186 3.21 -6.01 -29.12
CA SER A 186 1.87 -6.56 -28.86
C SER A 186 0.91 -5.48 -28.36
N GLU A 187 1.44 -4.32 -27.94
CA GLU A 187 0.69 -3.18 -27.41
C GLU A 187 -0.27 -3.58 -26.28
N PRO A 188 0.19 -4.22 -25.19
CA PRO A 188 -0.73 -4.58 -24.13
C PRO A 188 -1.42 -3.35 -23.53
N GLN A 189 -2.70 -3.44 -23.23
CA GLN A 189 -3.49 -2.36 -22.65
C GLN A 189 -4.53 -2.89 -21.67
N TYR A 190 -5.00 -2.01 -20.80
CA TYR A 190 -6.03 -2.30 -19.79
C TYR A 190 -5.60 -3.39 -18.83
N LEU A 191 -4.35 -3.34 -18.35
CA LEU A 191 -3.88 -4.22 -17.28
C LEU A 191 -4.82 -4.06 -16.08
N THR A 192 -5.36 -5.17 -15.61
CA THR A 192 -6.30 -5.21 -14.49
C THR A 192 -6.04 -6.48 -13.70
N ALA A 193 -5.64 -6.32 -12.44
CA ALA A 193 -5.43 -7.42 -11.54
C ALA A 193 -6.79 -7.90 -11.00
N VAL A 194 -7.05 -9.20 -11.11
CA VAL A 194 -8.23 -9.84 -10.53
C VAL A 194 -7.77 -11.13 -9.86
N ASN A 195 -7.82 -11.17 -8.53
CA ASN A 195 -7.17 -12.20 -7.73
C ASN A 195 -5.66 -12.24 -8.07
N ASP A 196 -5.11 -13.43 -8.32
CA ASP A 196 -3.70 -13.64 -8.68
C ASP A 196 -3.45 -13.64 -10.21
N LEU A 197 -4.38 -13.07 -10.99
CA LEU A 197 -4.32 -13.07 -12.45
C LEU A 197 -4.39 -11.64 -13.01
N LEU A 198 -3.53 -11.36 -13.99
CA LEU A 198 -3.47 -10.10 -14.70
C LEU A 198 -4.20 -10.25 -16.03
N PHE A 199 -5.28 -9.49 -16.21
CA PHE A 199 -6.02 -9.43 -17.47
C PHE A 199 -5.59 -8.22 -18.27
N PHE A 200 -5.49 -8.39 -19.59
CA PHE A 200 -5.16 -7.31 -20.50
C PHE A 200 -5.57 -7.68 -21.93
N SER A 201 -5.57 -6.70 -22.82
CA SER A 201 -5.70 -6.94 -24.27
C SER A 201 -4.37 -6.79 -24.95
N ALA A 202 -4.06 -7.66 -25.91
CA ALA A 202 -2.81 -7.60 -26.68
C ALA A 202 -3.00 -8.15 -28.09
N ASN A 203 -2.18 -7.67 -29.02
CA ASN A 203 -2.21 -8.02 -30.43
C ASN A 203 -1.18 -9.11 -30.76
N GLN A 204 -1.61 -10.09 -31.56
CA GLN A 204 -0.70 -11.06 -32.20
C GLN A 204 -1.00 -11.19 -33.69
N PRO A 205 0.03 -11.39 -34.54
CA PRO A 205 -0.12 -11.46 -36.01
C PRO A 205 -1.17 -12.45 -36.52
N SER A 206 -1.36 -13.55 -35.79
CA SER A 206 -2.23 -14.65 -36.20
C SER A 206 -3.69 -14.49 -35.79
N VAL A 207 -3.99 -13.57 -34.85
CA VAL A 207 -5.30 -13.52 -34.17
C VAL A 207 -5.78 -12.11 -33.82
N SER A 208 -5.14 -11.04 -34.33
CA SER A 208 -5.54 -9.65 -34.03
C SER A 208 -5.46 -9.32 -32.52
N ARG A 209 -6.11 -8.23 -32.07
CA ARG A 209 -6.18 -7.85 -30.64
C ARG A 209 -7.29 -8.63 -29.91
N GLU A 210 -6.86 -9.41 -28.94
CA GLU A 210 -7.72 -10.30 -28.15
C GLU A 210 -7.50 -10.12 -26.64
N LEU A 211 -8.28 -10.86 -25.85
CA LEU A 211 -8.16 -10.94 -24.40
C LEU A 211 -7.06 -11.92 -23.96
N TRP A 212 -6.21 -11.46 -23.06
CA TRP A 212 -5.07 -12.19 -22.50
C TRP A 212 -5.12 -12.24 -20.99
N ILE A 213 -4.48 -13.26 -20.45
CA ILE A 213 -4.28 -13.46 -19.03
C ILE A 213 -2.80 -13.78 -18.75
N SER A 214 -2.30 -13.34 -17.60
CA SER A 214 -1.01 -13.75 -17.06
C SER A 214 -1.11 -14.08 -15.57
N ASP A 215 -0.42 -15.13 -15.15
CA ASP A 215 -0.19 -15.46 -13.73
C ASP A 215 1.13 -14.85 -13.20
N GLY A 216 1.81 -14.04 -14.02
CA GLY A 216 3.11 -13.46 -13.72
C GLY A 216 4.31 -14.29 -14.15
N GLU A 217 4.15 -15.58 -14.41
CA GLU A 217 5.20 -16.46 -14.94
C GLU A 217 4.98 -16.79 -16.42
N SER A 218 3.72 -16.87 -16.82
CA SER A 218 3.28 -17.21 -18.15
C SER A 218 2.13 -16.30 -18.59
N SER A 219 1.97 -16.13 -19.90
CA SER A 219 0.87 -15.39 -20.50
C SER A 219 0.21 -16.22 -21.57
N SER A 220 -1.12 -16.23 -21.60
CA SER A 220 -1.90 -16.96 -22.59
C SER A 220 -3.14 -16.16 -23.02
N ARG A 221 -3.61 -16.43 -24.24
CA ARG A 221 -4.86 -15.85 -24.74
C ARG A 221 -6.02 -16.60 -24.09
N VAL A 222 -6.98 -15.87 -23.52
CA VAL A 222 -8.18 -16.45 -22.90
C VAL A 222 -9.08 -17.06 -23.97
N ALA A 223 -9.42 -16.27 -24.99
CA ALA A 223 -10.23 -16.70 -26.12
C ALA A 223 -9.94 -15.84 -27.35
N ASP A 224 -10.19 -16.39 -28.53
CA ASP A 224 -10.36 -15.62 -29.78
C ASP A 224 -11.87 -15.35 -29.93
N ILE A 225 -12.32 -14.20 -29.44
CA ILE A 225 -13.76 -13.89 -29.40
C ILE A 225 -14.26 -13.36 -30.75
N ASN A 226 -13.37 -12.85 -31.61
CA ASN A 226 -13.66 -12.43 -32.98
C ASN A 226 -12.64 -13.00 -33.99
N PRO A 227 -12.84 -14.23 -34.50
CA PRO A 227 -11.89 -14.86 -35.42
C PRO A 227 -11.66 -14.14 -36.76
N ALA A 228 -12.48 -13.12 -37.08
CA ALA A 228 -12.40 -12.35 -38.32
C ALA A 228 -11.73 -10.97 -38.15
N GLY A 229 -11.31 -10.59 -36.94
CA GLY A 229 -10.73 -9.27 -36.66
C GLY A 229 -10.39 -9.08 -35.18
N ASP A 230 -10.40 -7.85 -34.70
CA ASP A 230 -10.15 -7.58 -33.28
C ASP A 230 -11.38 -7.93 -32.43
N GLY A 231 -11.22 -8.77 -31.41
CA GLY A 231 -12.24 -9.05 -30.40
C GLY A 231 -12.36 -7.96 -29.35
N ILE A 232 -11.25 -7.28 -29.05
CA ILE A 232 -11.22 -6.10 -28.18
C ILE A 232 -10.68 -4.92 -28.98
N LEU A 233 -11.51 -3.91 -29.22
CA LEU A 233 -11.10 -2.75 -29.99
C LEU A 233 -10.10 -1.86 -29.22
N ARG A 234 -9.08 -1.40 -29.94
CA ARG A 234 -8.20 -0.32 -29.48
C ARG A 234 -9.02 0.97 -29.39
N VAL A 235 -9.04 1.61 -28.22
CA VAL A 235 -9.61 2.95 -28.09
C VAL A 235 -8.56 3.97 -27.74
N THR A 236 -8.50 5.02 -28.54
CA THR A 236 -7.68 6.21 -28.32
C THR A 236 -8.50 7.19 -27.46
N GLY A 237 -8.32 7.17 -26.13
CA GLY A 237 -9.06 8.03 -25.20
C GLY A 237 -8.65 7.87 -23.73
N GLN A 238 -9.08 8.77 -22.85
CA GLN A 238 -8.69 8.86 -21.42
C GLN A 238 -9.37 7.82 -20.49
N GLU A 239 -10.16 6.90 -21.00
CA GLU A 239 -10.82 5.88 -20.16
C GLU A 239 -9.82 4.79 -19.76
N ARG A 240 -9.31 4.87 -18.52
CA ARG A 240 -8.19 4.05 -18.06
C ARG A 240 -8.58 2.69 -17.44
N LYS A 241 -9.85 2.38 -17.19
CA LYS A 241 -10.25 1.02 -16.74
C LYS A 241 -11.56 0.60 -17.40
N ARG A 242 -11.45 -0.38 -18.31
CA ARG A 242 -12.57 -0.98 -19.08
C ARG A 242 -12.79 -2.45 -18.75
N VAL A 243 -12.06 -2.93 -17.76
CA VAL A 243 -12.21 -4.25 -17.18
C VAL A 243 -12.57 -4.06 -15.72
N HIS A 244 -13.64 -4.70 -15.27
CA HIS A 244 -14.11 -4.61 -13.90
C HIS A 244 -14.41 -5.99 -13.34
N ALA A 245 -13.90 -6.32 -12.16
CA ALA A 245 -14.13 -7.61 -11.53
C ALA A 245 -15.37 -7.59 -10.62
N VAL A 246 -16.15 -8.67 -10.66
CA VAL A 246 -17.27 -8.94 -9.76
C VAL A 246 -17.28 -10.44 -9.45
N GLY A 247 -16.94 -10.79 -8.21
CA GLY A 247 -16.72 -12.18 -7.83
C GLY A 247 -15.60 -12.81 -8.68
N ASP A 248 -15.87 -13.99 -9.24
CA ASP A 248 -14.92 -14.73 -10.10
C ASP A 248 -14.96 -14.29 -11.58
N LEU A 249 -15.86 -13.36 -11.93
CA LEU A 249 -16.00 -12.86 -13.29
C LEU A 249 -15.33 -11.49 -13.42
N PHE A 250 -14.72 -11.26 -14.57
CA PHE A 250 -14.40 -9.92 -15.02
C PHE A 250 -15.20 -9.57 -16.27
N PHE A 251 -15.62 -8.32 -16.30
CA PHE A 251 -16.46 -7.75 -17.35
C PHE A 251 -15.65 -6.81 -18.21
N PHE A 252 -15.88 -6.85 -19.50
CA PHE A 252 -15.18 -6.01 -20.46
C PHE A 252 -16.04 -5.70 -21.67
N ARG A 253 -15.67 -4.62 -22.38
CA ARG A 253 -16.26 -4.29 -23.68
C ARG A 253 -15.56 -5.09 -24.77
N GLY A 254 -16.31 -5.87 -25.54
CA GLY A 254 -15.77 -6.72 -26.62
C GLY A 254 -16.73 -6.86 -27.79
N THR A 255 -16.28 -7.52 -28.86
CA THR A 255 -17.12 -7.85 -30.03
C THR A 255 -16.84 -9.27 -30.48
N ASN A 256 -17.86 -9.94 -31.03
CA ASN A 256 -17.74 -11.24 -31.70
C ASN A 256 -17.76 -11.12 -33.24
N GLY A 257 -17.67 -9.89 -33.77
CA GLY A 257 -17.77 -9.58 -35.20
C GLY A 257 -19.18 -9.65 -35.79
N ARG A 258 -20.20 -10.05 -35.02
CA ARG A 258 -21.61 -10.15 -35.46
C ARG A 258 -22.56 -9.22 -34.72
N ASP A 259 -22.31 -8.95 -33.45
CA ASP A 259 -23.28 -8.29 -32.57
C ASP A 259 -22.84 -6.88 -32.14
N GLY A 260 -21.85 -6.28 -32.83
CA GLY A 260 -21.29 -5.00 -32.44
C GLY A 260 -20.44 -5.09 -31.15
N LEU A 261 -20.21 -3.96 -30.49
CA LEU A 261 -19.52 -3.84 -29.21
C LEU A 261 -20.49 -3.96 -28.04
N GLU A 262 -20.30 -5.02 -27.27
CA GLU A 262 -21.24 -5.47 -26.26
C GLU A 262 -20.53 -5.74 -24.92
N LEU A 263 -21.32 -6.05 -23.89
CA LEU A 263 -20.79 -6.51 -22.61
C LEU A 263 -20.40 -7.98 -22.70
N PHE A 264 -19.13 -8.26 -22.42
CA PHE A 264 -18.60 -9.60 -22.30
C PHE A 264 -18.16 -9.88 -20.86
N ALA A 265 -18.16 -11.16 -20.50
CA ALA A 265 -17.66 -11.65 -19.23
C ALA A 265 -16.72 -12.83 -19.45
N SER A 266 -15.83 -13.05 -18.50
CA SER A 266 -14.88 -14.16 -18.50
C SER A 266 -14.48 -14.53 -17.09
N ASP A 267 -14.18 -15.82 -16.90
CA ASP A 267 -13.62 -16.41 -15.67
C ASP A 267 -12.09 -16.64 -15.79
N GLY A 268 -11.51 -16.26 -16.93
CA GLY A 268 -10.09 -16.43 -17.25
C GLY A 268 -9.78 -17.73 -17.98
N GLY A 269 -10.69 -18.70 -18.00
CA GLY A 269 -10.62 -19.89 -18.84
C GLY A 269 -11.45 -19.78 -20.13
N SER A 270 -12.49 -18.95 -20.12
CA SER A 270 -13.38 -18.74 -21.26
C SER A 270 -13.97 -17.34 -21.25
N ALA A 271 -14.35 -16.83 -22.44
CA ALA A 271 -15.04 -15.56 -22.58
C ALA A 271 -16.35 -15.72 -23.36
N TYR A 272 -17.39 -14.99 -22.96
CA TYR A 272 -18.70 -15.02 -23.59
C TYR A 272 -19.37 -13.65 -23.58
N GLN A 273 -20.22 -13.40 -24.57
CA GLN A 273 -21.09 -12.24 -24.60
C GLN A 273 -22.22 -12.42 -23.58
N VAL A 274 -22.36 -11.48 -22.64
CA VAL A 274 -23.34 -11.61 -21.55
C VAL A 274 -24.77 -11.47 -22.08
N ARG A 275 -24.99 -10.48 -22.95
CA ARG A 275 -26.25 -10.20 -23.63
C ARG A 275 -25.96 -9.41 -24.90
N ASN A 276 -26.74 -9.62 -25.96
CA ASN A 276 -26.84 -8.68 -27.07
C ASN A 276 -27.84 -7.57 -26.68
N ILE A 277 -27.30 -6.52 -26.07
CA ILE A 277 -28.07 -5.37 -25.59
C ILE A 277 -28.58 -4.56 -26.79
N ASN A 278 -27.75 -4.36 -27.83
CA ASN A 278 -28.15 -3.61 -29.02
C ASN A 278 -28.17 -4.49 -30.29
N GLN A 279 -29.34 -5.07 -30.57
CA GLN A 279 -29.53 -6.03 -31.67
C GLN A 279 -29.23 -5.44 -33.06
N ASP A 280 -28.94 -6.32 -34.04
CA ASP A 280 -28.68 -6.02 -35.47
C ASP A 280 -27.32 -5.34 -35.78
N PHE A 281 -26.20 -5.83 -35.22
CA PHE A 281 -24.83 -5.30 -35.42
C PHE A 281 -24.60 -3.88 -34.86
N TYR A 282 -25.51 -3.35 -34.05
CA TYR A 282 -25.31 -2.04 -33.43
C TYR A 282 -24.54 -2.19 -32.12
N ASP A 283 -23.73 -1.18 -31.78
CA ASP A 283 -22.94 -1.20 -30.55
C ASP A 283 -23.81 -0.74 -29.37
N SER A 284 -23.78 -1.47 -28.25
CA SER A 284 -24.32 -0.98 -26.97
C SER A 284 -23.34 -0.09 -26.21
N GLU A 285 -22.05 -0.16 -26.55
CA GLU A 285 -20.99 0.68 -25.99
C GLU A 285 -20.94 0.72 -24.44
N PRO A 286 -20.85 -0.42 -23.73
CA PRO A 286 -20.80 -0.40 -22.27
C PRO A 286 -19.57 0.36 -21.74
N TYR A 287 -19.79 1.23 -20.75
CA TYR A 287 -18.78 2.10 -20.12
C TYR A 287 -19.18 2.46 -18.67
N GLY A 288 -18.26 3.06 -17.91
CA GLY A 288 -18.52 3.48 -16.52
C GLY A 288 -18.82 2.29 -15.58
N MET A 289 -18.08 1.20 -15.76
CA MET A 289 -18.31 -0.05 -15.02
C MET A 289 -17.93 0.10 -13.54
N VAL A 290 -18.88 -0.14 -12.65
CA VAL A 290 -18.72 -0.08 -11.19
C VAL A 290 -19.54 -1.21 -10.55
N SER A 291 -19.07 -1.81 -9.46
CA SER A 291 -19.81 -2.88 -8.77
C SER A 291 -20.23 -2.50 -7.35
N ILE A 292 -21.42 -2.96 -6.95
CA ILE A 292 -21.89 -2.97 -5.56
C ILE A 292 -22.29 -4.41 -5.23
N GLY A 293 -21.55 -5.04 -4.32
CA GLY A 293 -21.65 -6.48 -4.08
C GLY A 293 -21.38 -7.27 -5.37
N ASP A 294 -22.23 -8.26 -5.64
CA ASP A 294 -22.11 -9.15 -6.82
C ASP A 294 -22.82 -8.60 -8.07
N THR A 295 -23.16 -7.31 -8.10
CA THR A 295 -23.83 -6.68 -9.26
C THR A 295 -22.93 -5.63 -9.89
N LEU A 296 -22.68 -5.78 -11.19
CA LEU A 296 -22.10 -4.78 -12.04
C LEU A 296 -23.15 -3.75 -12.45
N TYR A 297 -22.77 -2.48 -12.43
CA TYR A 297 -23.50 -1.36 -13.00
C TYR A 297 -22.64 -0.66 -14.03
N PHE A 298 -23.27 -0.21 -15.10
CA PHE A 298 -22.60 0.42 -16.24
C PHE A 298 -23.68 1.12 -17.06
N ALA A 299 -23.29 2.04 -17.92
CA ALA A 299 -24.25 2.57 -18.87
C ALA A 299 -24.05 1.95 -20.25
N ALA A 300 -25.16 1.77 -20.97
CA ALA A 300 -25.21 1.11 -22.27
C ALA A 300 -26.40 1.58 -23.10
N THR A 301 -26.26 1.46 -24.42
CA THR A 301 -27.23 1.92 -25.41
C THR A 301 -28.06 0.76 -25.94
N GLU A 302 -29.39 0.91 -25.94
CA GLU A 302 -30.30 0.03 -26.67
C GLU A 302 -31.15 0.89 -27.62
N ARG A 303 -31.44 0.42 -28.84
CA ARG A 303 -32.20 1.20 -29.84
C ARG A 303 -33.57 1.72 -29.37
N THR A 304 -34.18 1.06 -28.40
CA THR A 304 -35.53 1.41 -27.93
C THR A 304 -35.54 2.38 -26.76
N THR A 305 -34.49 2.42 -25.95
CA THR A 305 -34.38 3.26 -24.74
C THR A 305 -33.22 4.25 -24.81
N ALA A 306 -32.42 4.21 -25.88
CA ALA A 306 -31.12 4.88 -25.98
C ALA A 306 -30.19 4.52 -24.80
N ARG A 307 -29.27 5.40 -24.44
CA ARG A 307 -28.20 5.17 -23.44
C ARG A 307 -28.75 5.36 -22.03
N GLU A 308 -28.68 4.30 -21.23
CA GLU A 308 -29.29 4.25 -19.89
C GLU A 308 -28.41 3.50 -18.90
N LEU A 309 -28.76 3.53 -17.60
CA LEU A 309 -28.06 2.80 -16.55
C LEU A 309 -28.52 1.34 -16.58
N TYR A 310 -27.57 0.42 -16.72
CA TYR A 310 -27.77 -1.02 -16.71
C TYR A 310 -27.18 -1.66 -15.46
N ARG A 311 -27.66 -2.86 -15.17
CA ARG A 311 -27.09 -3.77 -14.19
C ARG A 311 -26.87 -5.15 -14.80
N SER A 312 -25.92 -5.92 -14.28
CA SER A 312 -25.64 -7.29 -14.68
C SER A 312 -25.00 -8.09 -13.53
N ASP A 313 -25.26 -9.40 -13.48
CA ASP A 313 -24.55 -10.37 -12.64
C ASP A 313 -23.71 -11.35 -13.49
N GLY A 314 -23.55 -11.08 -14.79
CA GLY A 314 -22.89 -12.00 -15.73
C GLY A 314 -23.84 -12.93 -16.46
N THR A 315 -25.14 -12.86 -16.21
CA THR A 315 -26.16 -13.66 -16.91
C THR A 315 -27.07 -12.78 -17.77
N GLU A 316 -27.44 -13.28 -18.96
CA GLU A 316 -28.35 -12.60 -19.89
C GLU A 316 -29.67 -12.17 -19.23
N ALA A 317 -30.23 -13.03 -18.37
CA ALA A 317 -31.52 -12.80 -17.71
C ALA A 317 -31.50 -11.62 -16.71
N ASN A 318 -30.34 -11.32 -16.12
CA ASN A 318 -30.17 -10.25 -15.14
C ASN A 318 -29.39 -9.05 -15.68
N THR A 319 -28.90 -9.12 -16.92
CA THR A 319 -28.44 -7.94 -17.66
C THR A 319 -29.62 -7.13 -18.15
N LYS A 320 -29.94 -6.01 -17.51
CA LYS A 320 -31.09 -5.17 -17.87
C LYS A 320 -30.95 -3.74 -17.38
N ILE A 321 -31.73 -2.85 -17.98
CA ILE A 321 -31.88 -1.46 -17.54
C ILE A 321 -32.32 -1.40 -16.07
N VAL A 322 -31.71 -0.50 -15.31
CA VAL A 322 -32.10 -0.15 -13.94
C VAL A 322 -33.33 0.75 -13.98
N LYS A 323 -33.26 1.83 -14.77
CA LYS A 323 -34.35 2.78 -15.00
C LYS A 323 -34.18 3.43 -16.37
N ASP A 324 -35.29 3.58 -17.09
CA ASP A 324 -35.40 4.45 -18.27
C ASP A 324 -35.65 5.87 -17.74
N ILE A 325 -34.56 6.66 -17.64
CA ILE A 325 -34.58 7.99 -17.05
C ILE A 325 -35.29 8.96 -18.00
N TYR A 326 -34.96 8.89 -19.29
CA TYR A 326 -35.56 9.76 -20.31
C TYR A 326 -36.09 8.96 -21.51
N LYS A 327 -37.39 8.69 -21.48
CA LYS A 327 -38.09 7.81 -22.43
C LYS A 327 -37.99 8.19 -23.90
N GLU A 328 -37.78 9.48 -24.21
CA GLU A 328 -37.81 9.97 -25.59
C GLU A 328 -36.41 10.04 -26.21
N GLY A 329 -35.32 9.77 -25.47
CA GLY A 329 -33.95 9.91 -25.99
C GLY A 329 -32.79 9.40 -25.15
N GLY A 330 -33.05 8.79 -23.99
CA GLY A 330 -32.06 8.21 -23.07
C GLY A 330 -31.49 9.20 -22.07
N GLY A 331 -31.28 8.76 -20.83
CA GLY A 331 -30.67 9.55 -19.77
C GLY A 331 -29.16 9.78 -19.90
N SER A 332 -28.47 9.01 -20.76
CA SER A 332 -27.02 9.09 -20.98
C SER A 332 -26.15 9.14 -19.69
N PRO A 333 -26.26 8.16 -18.77
CA PRO A 333 -25.62 8.25 -17.45
C PRO A 333 -24.08 8.24 -17.51
N ASP A 334 -23.38 9.27 -17.08
CA ASP A 334 -21.93 9.36 -17.15
C ASP A 334 -21.28 9.53 -15.77
N ASP A 335 -19.97 9.29 -15.69
CA ASP A 335 -19.18 9.46 -14.45
C ASP A 335 -19.80 8.67 -13.27
N ILE A 336 -20.06 7.39 -13.51
CA ILE A 336 -20.71 6.50 -12.54
C ILE A 336 -19.73 6.21 -11.40
N THR A 337 -20.08 6.64 -10.20
CA THR A 337 -19.24 6.55 -9.00
C THR A 337 -20.01 5.88 -7.87
N ARG A 338 -19.40 4.87 -7.26
CA ARG A 338 -19.93 4.24 -6.05
C ARG A 338 -19.57 5.08 -4.83
N VAL A 339 -20.56 5.36 -3.98
CA VAL A 339 -20.38 5.98 -2.66
C VAL A 339 -21.12 5.12 -1.65
N GLY A 340 -20.38 4.33 -0.86
CA GLY A 340 -20.96 3.32 0.02
C GLY A 340 -21.74 2.24 -0.76
N ASP A 341 -23.05 2.14 -0.50
CA ASP A 341 -23.98 1.18 -1.14
C ASP A 341 -24.84 1.83 -2.24
N LEU A 342 -24.52 3.06 -2.65
CA LEU A 342 -25.22 3.78 -3.71
C LEU A 342 -24.30 4.07 -4.90
N LEU A 343 -24.92 4.31 -6.04
CA LEU A 343 -24.30 4.89 -7.22
C LEU A 343 -24.73 6.35 -7.32
N TYR A 344 -23.78 7.21 -7.67
CA TYR A 344 -24.01 8.57 -8.13
C TYR A 344 -23.47 8.70 -9.55
N PHE A 345 -24.16 9.46 -10.39
CA PHE A 345 -23.80 9.65 -11.79
C PHE A 345 -24.44 10.92 -12.34
N SER A 346 -23.88 11.47 -13.41
CA SER A 346 -24.51 12.53 -14.21
C SER A 346 -25.54 11.89 -15.14
N ALA A 347 -26.77 12.41 -15.23
CA ALA A 347 -27.73 11.97 -16.24
C ALA A 347 -28.71 13.07 -16.66
N PHE A 348 -29.21 12.97 -17.88
CA PHE A 348 -30.14 13.89 -18.52
C PHE A 348 -31.60 13.49 -18.29
N ASP A 349 -32.44 14.48 -17.99
CA ASP A 349 -33.85 14.43 -18.34
C ASP A 349 -34.30 15.72 -19.02
N ALA A 350 -35.48 15.70 -19.64
CA ALA A 350 -35.97 16.84 -20.43
C ALA A 350 -36.36 18.07 -19.59
N ASP A 351 -36.64 17.89 -18.30
CA ASP A 351 -37.12 18.96 -17.43
C ASP A 351 -35.96 19.68 -16.72
N HIS A 352 -34.85 18.97 -16.49
CA HIS A 352 -33.73 19.43 -15.67
C HIS A 352 -32.37 19.45 -16.41
N GLY A 353 -32.27 18.88 -17.61
CA GLY A 353 -30.98 18.73 -18.30
C GLY A 353 -30.07 17.70 -17.61
N PHE A 354 -28.75 17.80 -17.81
CA PHE A 354 -27.76 16.93 -17.14
C PHE A 354 -27.54 17.37 -15.69
N GLU A 355 -27.90 16.50 -14.76
CA GLU A 355 -27.84 16.73 -13.31
C GLU A 355 -27.26 15.51 -12.58
N VAL A 356 -27.04 15.64 -11.26
CA VAL A 356 -26.60 14.51 -10.42
C VAL A 356 -27.78 13.63 -10.05
N TRP A 357 -27.64 12.33 -10.29
CA TRP A 357 -28.59 11.29 -9.94
C TRP A 357 -27.98 10.33 -8.93
N GLU A 358 -28.83 9.75 -8.08
CA GLU A 358 -28.47 8.67 -7.16
C GLU A 358 -29.29 7.41 -7.49
N SER A 359 -28.73 6.23 -7.20
CA SER A 359 -29.39 4.94 -7.38
C SER A 359 -28.93 3.89 -6.38
N ASP A 360 -29.88 3.13 -5.84
CA ASP A 360 -29.64 1.91 -5.05
C ASP A 360 -29.59 0.63 -5.92
N GLY A 361 -29.55 0.80 -7.24
CA GLY A 361 -29.60 -0.28 -8.22
C GLY A 361 -31.01 -0.75 -8.61
N THR A 362 -32.06 -0.09 -8.11
CA THR A 362 -33.46 -0.35 -8.47
C THR A 362 -34.12 0.84 -9.13
N ALA A 363 -35.10 0.60 -10.02
CA ALA A 363 -35.85 1.67 -10.67
C ALA A 363 -36.53 2.65 -9.68
N GLY A 364 -36.93 2.17 -8.50
CA GLY A 364 -37.60 2.96 -7.47
C GLY A 364 -36.64 3.82 -6.64
N GLY A 365 -35.40 3.36 -6.45
CA GLY A 365 -34.35 4.09 -5.76
C GLY A 365 -33.52 4.97 -6.68
N THR A 366 -33.64 4.85 -8.01
CA THR A 366 -33.01 5.78 -8.96
C THR A 366 -33.76 7.10 -9.06
N ARG A 367 -33.15 8.20 -8.64
CA ARG A 367 -33.78 9.54 -8.63
C ARG A 367 -32.76 10.67 -8.74
N LEU A 368 -33.24 11.83 -9.17
CA LEU A 368 -32.51 13.09 -9.18
C LEU A 368 -32.14 13.47 -7.74
N VAL A 369 -30.88 13.81 -7.50
CA VAL A 369 -30.40 14.32 -6.20
C VAL A 369 -30.92 15.74 -5.95
N GLY A 370 -30.91 16.56 -7.00
CA GLY A 370 -31.50 17.89 -7.03
C GLY A 370 -31.29 18.55 -8.39
N ASP A 371 -32.18 19.49 -8.72
CA ASP A 371 -32.04 20.39 -9.88
C ASP A 371 -31.11 21.55 -9.47
N ILE A 372 -29.80 21.36 -9.65
CA ILE A 372 -28.77 22.34 -9.24
C ILE A 372 -28.91 23.59 -10.09
N ARG A 373 -29.04 23.44 -11.41
CA ARG A 373 -29.30 24.54 -12.33
C ARG A 373 -30.75 24.54 -12.78
N THR A 374 -31.57 25.30 -12.05
CA THR A 374 -33.02 25.34 -12.25
C THR A 374 -33.44 25.45 -13.72
N GLY A 375 -34.21 24.47 -14.19
CA GLY A 375 -34.76 24.41 -15.55
C GLY A 375 -34.04 23.41 -16.46
N ASP A 376 -34.27 23.51 -17.77
CA ASP A 376 -33.90 22.46 -18.75
C ASP A 376 -32.43 22.46 -19.21
N LEU A 377 -31.58 23.31 -18.64
CA LEU A 377 -30.22 23.53 -19.11
C LEU A 377 -29.18 22.60 -18.45
N GLY A 378 -29.44 22.11 -17.24
CA GLY A 378 -28.55 21.23 -16.49
C GLY A 378 -27.27 21.88 -15.94
N SER A 379 -26.76 21.29 -14.87
CA SER A 379 -25.56 21.70 -14.13
C SER A 379 -24.25 21.09 -14.65
N SER A 380 -24.35 20.17 -15.60
CA SER A 380 -23.22 19.44 -16.21
C SER A 380 -22.21 18.87 -15.20
N PRO A 381 -22.63 18.01 -14.26
CA PRO A 381 -21.75 17.43 -13.26
C PRO A 381 -20.58 16.66 -13.86
N SER A 382 -19.41 16.74 -13.22
CA SER A 382 -18.19 16.04 -13.65
C SER A 382 -17.22 15.84 -12.48
N ASN A 383 -16.30 14.89 -12.60
CA ASN A 383 -15.33 14.49 -11.57
C ASN A 383 -16.01 13.99 -10.28
N LEU A 384 -17.11 13.22 -10.42
CA LEU A 384 -17.81 12.61 -9.31
C LEU A 384 -16.87 11.65 -8.57
N THR A 385 -16.54 11.99 -7.33
CA THR A 385 -15.54 11.26 -6.55
C THR A 385 -16.08 10.93 -5.18
N ASP A 386 -15.94 9.67 -4.77
CA ASP A 386 -16.15 9.26 -3.38
C ASP A 386 -14.94 9.66 -2.54
N VAL A 387 -15.19 10.49 -1.54
CA VAL A 387 -14.20 10.96 -0.58
C VAL A 387 -14.71 10.55 0.80
N SER A 388 -14.29 9.38 1.25
CA SER A 388 -14.66 8.81 2.56
C SER A 388 -16.18 8.74 2.81
N GLY A 389 -16.94 8.31 1.80
CA GLY A 389 -18.41 8.15 1.88
C GLY A 389 -19.20 9.42 1.59
N THR A 390 -18.53 10.48 1.15
CA THR A 390 -19.13 11.76 0.74
C THR A 390 -18.82 12.00 -0.73
N LEU A 391 -19.82 12.31 -1.53
CA LEU A 391 -19.61 12.65 -2.94
C LEU A 391 -19.10 14.09 -3.05
N TYR A 392 -18.03 14.29 -3.81
CA TYR A 392 -17.57 15.61 -4.29
C TYR A 392 -17.54 15.63 -5.81
N PHE A 393 -17.85 16.78 -6.42
CA PHE A 393 -17.93 16.94 -7.87
C PHE A 393 -17.89 18.41 -8.28
N ALA A 394 -17.69 18.66 -9.56
CA ALA A 394 -17.80 19.98 -10.18
C ALA A 394 -19.17 20.14 -10.85
N ALA A 395 -19.86 21.25 -10.62
CA ALA A 395 -21.15 21.57 -11.26
C ALA A 395 -21.43 23.07 -11.29
N THR A 396 -22.34 23.51 -12.17
CA THR A 396 -22.80 24.91 -12.24
C THR A 396 -24.25 25.07 -11.80
N ASP A 397 -24.54 26.13 -11.05
CA ASP A 397 -25.92 26.58 -10.77
C ASP A 397 -26.46 27.56 -11.83
N GLY A 398 -25.67 27.84 -12.87
CA GLY A 398 -25.97 28.81 -13.94
C GLY A 398 -25.62 30.27 -13.61
N SER A 399 -25.15 30.56 -12.40
CA SER A 399 -24.75 31.90 -11.94
C SER A 399 -23.27 32.00 -11.55
N THR A 400 -22.70 30.95 -10.96
CA THR A 400 -21.31 30.92 -10.45
C THR A 400 -20.32 30.16 -11.35
N GLY A 401 -20.73 29.76 -12.57
CA GLY A 401 -19.91 28.84 -13.36
C GLY A 401 -19.76 27.46 -12.70
N LYS A 402 -18.78 26.65 -13.11
CA LYS A 402 -18.50 25.32 -12.51
C LYS A 402 -17.66 25.46 -11.25
N GLU A 403 -18.26 25.15 -10.11
CA GLU A 403 -17.69 25.27 -8.76
C GLU A 403 -17.67 23.91 -8.05
N PRO A 404 -17.04 23.77 -6.87
CA PRO A 404 -17.04 22.51 -6.14
C PRO A 404 -18.34 22.32 -5.34
N TRP A 405 -18.92 21.13 -5.46
CA TRP A 405 -20.18 20.72 -4.80
C TRP A 405 -19.99 19.42 -4.03
N THR A 406 -20.90 19.16 -3.10
CA THR A 406 -20.94 17.91 -2.33
C THR A 406 -22.35 17.39 -2.09
N VAL A 407 -22.48 16.08 -1.90
CA VAL A 407 -23.68 15.43 -1.35
C VAL A 407 -23.31 14.73 -0.05
N CYS A 408 -23.83 15.23 1.08
CA CYS A 408 -23.52 14.74 2.42
C CYS A 408 -24.31 13.48 2.81
N GLY A 409 -24.35 12.49 1.90
CA GLY A 409 -24.94 11.18 2.10
C GLY A 409 -26.28 10.93 1.42
N PRO A 410 -26.80 9.69 1.52
CA PRO A 410 -27.99 9.22 0.79
C PRO A 410 -29.21 10.14 0.90
N GLY A 411 -29.78 10.52 -0.26
CA GLY A 411 -30.99 11.34 -0.34
C GLY A 411 -30.87 12.76 0.22
N GLN A 412 -29.65 13.23 0.51
CA GLN A 412 -29.40 14.64 0.81
C GLN A 412 -29.30 15.43 -0.49
N PRO A 413 -29.72 16.71 -0.49
CA PRO A 413 -29.53 17.56 -1.66
C PRO A 413 -28.03 17.84 -1.90
N ALA A 414 -27.70 18.19 -3.14
CA ALA A 414 -26.41 18.76 -3.47
C ALA A 414 -26.24 20.14 -2.80
N VAL A 415 -25.04 20.40 -2.27
CA VAL A 415 -24.69 21.66 -1.60
C VAL A 415 -23.42 22.22 -2.25
N GLY A 416 -23.49 23.47 -2.69
CA GLY A 416 -22.32 24.20 -3.21
C GLY A 416 -21.39 24.57 -2.06
N LEU A 417 -20.08 24.49 -2.32
CA LEU A 417 -19.04 24.89 -1.37
C LEU A 417 -18.71 26.38 -1.57
N ALA A 418 -17.43 26.76 -1.57
CA ALA A 418 -17.06 28.13 -1.93
C ALA A 418 -17.27 28.35 -3.44
N ASP A 419 -17.79 29.53 -3.77
CA ASP A 419 -17.62 30.14 -5.09
C ASP A 419 -16.16 30.60 -5.15
N ILE A 420 -15.30 29.75 -5.71
CA ILE A 420 -13.86 29.98 -5.73
C ILE A 420 -13.53 31.10 -6.70
N ARG A 421 -14.25 31.16 -7.83
CA ARG A 421 -14.07 32.19 -8.85
C ARG A 421 -15.32 33.04 -9.00
N ASP A 422 -15.26 34.25 -8.44
CA ASP A 422 -16.39 35.18 -8.45
C ASP A 422 -17.02 35.38 -9.84
N GLY A 423 -18.32 35.08 -9.95
CA GLY A 423 -19.14 35.41 -11.13
C GLY A 423 -19.44 34.21 -12.02
N ALA A 424 -19.81 34.46 -13.29
CA ALA A 424 -20.25 33.37 -14.18
C ALA A 424 -19.11 32.52 -14.76
N GLU A 425 -17.86 32.84 -14.42
CA GLU A 425 -16.68 32.08 -14.81
C GLU A 425 -16.36 31.10 -13.69
N GLY A 426 -16.34 29.79 -13.97
CA GLY A 426 -16.12 28.78 -12.93
C GLY A 426 -14.65 28.55 -12.59
N SER A 427 -14.43 27.89 -11.46
CA SER A 427 -13.12 27.44 -10.98
C SER A 427 -12.66 26.10 -11.56
N ASP A 428 -13.52 25.40 -12.31
CA ASP A 428 -13.29 24.10 -12.97
C ASP A 428 -12.59 23.04 -12.09
N PRO A 429 -13.15 22.71 -10.91
CA PRO A 429 -12.45 21.86 -9.95
C PRO A 429 -12.32 20.41 -10.43
N ASN A 430 -11.15 19.82 -10.17
CA ASN A 430 -10.80 18.48 -10.65
C ASN A 430 -9.84 17.73 -9.70
N TYR A 431 -9.68 16.42 -9.94
CA TYR A 431 -8.82 15.53 -9.14
C TYR A 431 -9.11 15.55 -7.63
N PHE A 432 -10.39 15.48 -7.25
CA PHE A 432 -10.77 15.36 -5.84
C PHE A 432 -10.11 14.13 -5.21
N THR A 433 -9.38 14.32 -4.11
CA THR A 433 -8.61 13.27 -3.42
C THR A 433 -8.68 13.47 -1.91
N PHE A 434 -9.03 12.41 -1.18
CA PHE A 434 -9.12 12.46 0.29
C PHE A 434 -7.75 12.35 0.96
N LYS A 435 -7.49 13.22 1.95
CA LYS A 435 -6.37 13.09 2.88
C LYS A 435 -6.64 13.82 4.20
N ASP A 436 -6.33 13.19 5.33
CA ASP A 436 -6.36 13.77 6.69
C ASP A 436 -7.63 14.56 7.04
N GLY A 437 -8.80 14.08 6.60
CA GLY A 437 -10.09 14.72 6.87
C GLY A 437 -10.45 15.87 5.93
N PHE A 438 -9.63 16.13 4.90
CA PHE A 438 -9.89 17.10 3.85
C PHE A 438 -10.01 16.42 2.48
N CYS A 439 -10.76 17.04 1.59
CA CYS A 439 -10.72 16.75 0.16
C CYS A 439 -9.81 17.79 -0.51
N TYR A 440 -8.74 17.34 -1.15
CA TYR A 440 -7.83 18.15 -1.96
C TYR A 440 -8.24 18.09 -3.43
N PHE A 441 -8.05 19.16 -4.19
CA PHE A 441 -8.42 19.25 -5.60
C PHE A 441 -7.68 20.41 -6.28
N ALA A 442 -7.59 20.40 -7.60
CA ALA A 442 -7.13 21.57 -8.35
C ALA A 442 -8.31 22.48 -8.71
N ALA A 443 -8.12 23.80 -8.64
CA ALA A 443 -9.12 24.80 -9.04
C ALA A 443 -8.48 26.16 -9.32
N ASN A 444 -9.20 27.02 -10.05
CA ASN A 444 -8.74 28.35 -10.47
C ASN A 444 -9.63 29.47 -9.93
N ASP A 445 -9.10 30.36 -9.10
CA ASP A 445 -9.86 31.52 -8.57
C ASP A 445 -9.82 32.75 -9.48
N GLY A 446 -9.20 32.66 -10.66
CA GLY A 446 -8.99 33.75 -11.59
C GLY A 446 -7.92 34.76 -11.17
N ILE A 447 -7.24 34.53 -10.04
CA ILE A 447 -6.19 35.41 -9.48
C ILE A 447 -4.85 34.68 -9.47
N HIS A 448 -4.79 33.45 -8.98
CA HIS A 448 -3.57 32.64 -8.81
C HIS A 448 -3.41 31.54 -9.88
N GLY A 449 -4.29 31.50 -10.89
CA GLY A 449 -4.31 30.41 -11.86
C GLY A 449 -4.79 29.08 -11.25
N ASP A 450 -4.46 27.95 -11.90
CA ASP A 450 -4.84 26.62 -11.40
C ASP A 450 -3.91 26.23 -10.24
N GLU A 451 -4.45 26.13 -9.02
CA GLU A 451 -3.68 25.85 -7.81
C GLU A 451 -4.26 24.69 -7.00
N LEU A 452 -3.55 24.29 -5.94
CA LEU A 452 -4.00 23.22 -5.05
C LEU A 452 -4.95 23.81 -3.99
N TRP A 453 -6.17 23.30 -3.94
CA TRP A 453 -7.21 23.67 -2.99
C TRP A 453 -7.54 22.52 -2.06
N LYS A 454 -8.15 22.86 -0.91
CA LYS A 454 -8.73 21.87 0.00
C LYS A 454 -10.08 22.31 0.53
N THR A 455 -10.90 21.34 0.91
CA THR A 455 -12.18 21.57 1.59
C THR A 455 -12.41 20.53 2.70
N ASN A 456 -13.07 20.95 3.78
CA ASN A 456 -13.63 20.05 4.79
C ASN A 456 -15.14 19.80 4.57
N GLY A 457 -15.67 20.12 3.39
CA GLY A 457 -17.11 20.05 3.09
C GLY A 457 -17.91 21.28 3.52
N SER A 458 -17.25 22.38 3.88
CA SER A 458 -17.91 23.66 4.18
C SER A 458 -17.37 24.80 3.33
N ILE A 459 -18.20 25.82 3.08
CA ILE A 459 -17.82 27.05 2.38
C ILE A 459 -16.57 27.69 3.02
N GLN A 460 -16.57 27.84 4.35
CA GLN A 460 -15.46 28.48 5.07
C GLN A 460 -14.18 27.64 5.13
N GLY A 461 -14.31 26.32 5.06
CA GLY A 461 -13.17 25.41 5.05
C GLY A 461 -12.67 25.10 3.65
N THR A 462 -13.20 25.75 2.61
CA THR A 462 -12.74 25.64 1.23
C THR A 462 -11.75 26.77 0.94
N THR A 463 -10.46 26.43 0.84
CA THR A 463 -9.36 27.39 0.77
C THR A 463 -8.22 26.87 -0.09
N ILE A 464 -7.48 27.78 -0.73
CA ILE A 464 -6.19 27.46 -1.36
C ILE A 464 -5.21 26.90 -0.32
N VAL A 465 -4.45 25.87 -0.68
CA VAL A 465 -3.42 25.27 0.16
C VAL A 465 -2.15 26.12 0.10
N ALA A 466 -1.65 26.30 -1.12
CA ALA A 466 -0.52 27.16 -1.44
C ALA A 466 -0.65 27.66 -2.88
N ASP A 467 -0.13 28.85 -3.12
CA ASP A 467 0.15 29.41 -4.43
C ASP A 467 1.57 28.99 -4.80
N ILE A 468 1.71 27.83 -5.47
CA ILE A 468 3.02 27.22 -5.75
C ILE A 468 3.74 28.01 -6.85
N GLN A 469 3.01 28.47 -7.87
CA GLN A 469 3.53 29.31 -8.95
C GLN A 469 2.81 30.67 -8.93
N PRO A 470 3.40 31.70 -8.29
CA PRO A 470 2.74 32.99 -8.05
C PRO A 470 2.62 33.90 -9.30
N ASP A 471 2.04 33.37 -10.37
CA ASP A 471 1.74 34.07 -11.62
C ASP A 471 0.27 33.85 -12.08
N GLU A 472 -0.07 34.32 -13.29
CA GLU A 472 -1.44 34.22 -13.81
C GLU A 472 -1.80 32.83 -14.37
N PHE A 473 -0.83 31.93 -14.54
CA PHE A 473 -1.02 30.59 -15.09
C PHE A 473 -1.22 29.54 -14.00
N GLY A 474 -0.59 29.72 -12.83
CA GLY A 474 -0.64 28.81 -11.69
C GLY A 474 0.11 27.50 -11.93
N SER A 475 0.20 26.70 -10.87
CA SER A 475 1.02 25.48 -10.81
C SER A 475 0.42 24.24 -11.50
N LYS A 476 -0.85 24.32 -11.91
CA LYS A 476 -1.63 23.27 -12.60
C LYS A 476 -1.52 21.88 -11.94
N PRO A 477 -1.90 21.76 -10.65
CA PRO A 477 -1.87 20.47 -9.97
C PRO A 477 -2.70 19.42 -10.71
N SER A 478 -2.14 18.23 -10.87
CA SER A 478 -2.82 17.15 -11.58
C SER A 478 -2.37 15.78 -11.06
N LEU A 479 -3.14 14.74 -11.35
CA LEU A 479 -2.83 13.36 -10.93
C LEU A 479 -2.74 13.19 -9.40
N LEU A 480 -3.55 13.92 -8.63
CA LEU A 480 -3.53 13.84 -7.17
C LEU A 480 -3.80 12.40 -6.71
N THR A 481 -2.89 11.85 -5.90
CA THR A 481 -3.00 10.51 -5.34
C THR A 481 -2.39 10.47 -3.94
N VAL A 482 -2.85 9.55 -3.09
CA VAL A 482 -2.28 9.36 -1.76
C VAL A 482 -1.53 8.05 -1.70
N ALA A 483 -0.29 8.10 -1.23
CA ALA A 483 0.52 6.94 -0.89
C ALA A 483 1.19 7.20 0.47
N ASN A 484 1.16 6.22 1.38
CA ASN A 484 1.77 6.31 2.72
C ASN A 484 1.40 7.57 3.52
N GLY A 485 0.15 8.03 3.43
CA GLY A 485 -0.27 9.25 4.14
C GLY A 485 0.31 10.56 3.56
N ILE A 486 0.90 10.53 2.36
CA ILE A 486 1.41 11.69 1.63
C ILE A 486 0.52 11.92 0.40
N LEU A 487 0.09 13.16 0.15
CA LEU A 487 -0.57 13.55 -1.10
C LEU A 487 0.53 13.81 -2.12
N PHE A 488 0.56 13.04 -3.20
CA PHE A 488 1.41 13.27 -4.35
C PHE A 488 0.61 13.87 -5.50
N PHE A 489 1.23 14.78 -6.25
CA PHE A 489 0.62 15.38 -7.42
C PHE A 489 1.71 15.93 -8.34
N ARG A 490 1.37 16.12 -9.61
CA ARG A 490 2.23 16.83 -10.56
C ARG A 490 1.90 18.31 -10.54
N ALA A 491 2.90 19.18 -10.44
CA ALA A 491 2.76 20.63 -10.52
C ALA A 491 4.03 21.29 -11.07
N ASP A 492 3.92 22.55 -11.46
CA ASP A 492 5.01 23.42 -11.93
C ASP A 492 5.14 24.63 -10.98
N ASP A 493 6.36 25.01 -10.60
CA ASP A 493 6.63 26.22 -9.80
C ASP A 493 7.17 27.39 -10.64
N GLY A 494 7.23 27.21 -11.96
CA GLY A 494 7.82 28.13 -12.92
C GLY A 494 9.36 28.07 -12.99
N ASN A 495 10.03 27.29 -12.15
CA ASN A 495 11.51 27.20 -12.11
C ASN A 495 12.04 25.80 -12.44
N THR A 496 11.29 24.76 -12.10
CA THR A 496 11.64 23.35 -12.26
C THR A 496 10.73 22.63 -13.26
N GLY A 497 9.76 23.34 -13.86
CA GLY A 497 8.81 22.74 -14.78
C GLY A 497 7.88 21.75 -14.07
N PHE A 498 7.20 20.90 -14.84
CA PHE A 498 6.30 19.91 -14.28
C PHE A 498 7.06 18.73 -13.65
N GLU A 499 7.05 18.70 -12.33
CA GLU A 499 7.72 17.71 -11.50
C GLU A 499 6.74 17.04 -10.52
N LEU A 500 7.23 16.09 -9.74
CA LEU A 500 6.45 15.42 -8.70
C LEU A 500 6.54 16.24 -7.40
N TRP A 501 5.38 16.66 -6.92
CA TRP A 501 5.20 17.39 -5.67
C TRP A 501 4.52 16.51 -4.64
N ARG A 502 4.81 16.82 -3.37
CA ARG A 502 4.17 16.20 -2.23
C ARG A 502 3.57 17.23 -1.29
N LEU A 503 2.55 16.79 -0.58
CA LEU A 503 2.03 17.44 0.60
C LEU A 503 1.85 16.39 1.69
N SER A 504 2.72 16.44 2.70
CA SER A 504 2.64 15.58 3.87
C SER A 504 1.68 16.16 4.92
N GLY A 505 1.22 15.33 5.87
CA GLY A 505 0.19 15.73 6.84
C GLY A 505 0.54 16.95 7.68
N SER A 506 -0.48 17.73 8.03
CA SER A 506 -0.40 18.78 9.04
C SER A 506 -0.67 18.18 10.41
N THR A 507 0.38 17.83 11.12
CA THR A 507 0.29 17.60 12.56
C THR A 507 1.09 18.69 13.27
N ASN A 508 0.34 19.72 13.69
CA ASN A 508 0.68 20.72 14.70
C ASN A 508 2.07 21.38 14.59
N GLY A 509 2.22 22.34 13.67
CA GLY A 509 3.29 23.34 13.75
C GLY A 509 4.67 22.79 13.36
N GLY A 510 5.10 23.06 12.14
CA GLY A 510 6.37 22.58 11.57
C GLY A 510 7.53 22.56 12.56
N SER A 511 7.89 21.35 13.00
CA SER A 511 9.06 21.02 13.79
C SER A 511 9.49 19.60 13.44
N PRO A 512 10.77 19.25 13.67
CA PRO A 512 11.19 17.85 13.64
C PRO A 512 10.27 16.97 14.51
N PRO A 513 10.13 15.67 14.18
CA PRO A 513 9.26 14.76 14.93
C PRO A 513 9.64 14.58 16.39
N GLU A 514 8.69 14.08 17.19
CA GLU A 514 8.99 13.62 18.55
C GLU A 514 9.88 12.36 18.49
N PRO A 515 10.98 12.27 19.26
CA PRO A 515 11.83 11.09 19.24
C PRO A 515 11.07 9.81 19.58
N PRO A 516 11.26 8.71 18.81
CA PRO A 516 10.75 7.41 19.20
C PRO A 516 11.36 6.96 20.55
N THR A 517 10.69 6.03 21.23
CA THR A 517 11.13 5.54 22.55
C THR A 517 11.11 4.01 22.63
N GLY A 518 11.61 3.45 23.74
CA GLY A 518 11.53 2.01 24.00
C GLY A 518 12.21 1.11 22.95
N PRO A 519 13.46 1.40 22.51
CA PRO A 519 14.16 0.52 21.58
C PRO A 519 14.34 -0.87 22.20
N GLY A 520 14.16 -1.92 21.39
CA GLY A 520 14.18 -3.30 21.82
C GLY A 520 14.48 -4.29 20.68
N ALA A 521 14.56 -5.57 21.02
CA ALA A 521 14.76 -6.65 20.06
C ALA A 521 13.89 -7.87 20.41
N THR A 522 13.35 -8.51 19.38
CA THR A 522 12.58 -9.75 19.42
C THR A 522 12.97 -10.64 18.24
N GLY A 523 12.43 -11.86 18.16
CA GLY A 523 12.63 -12.74 16.99
C GLY A 523 14.09 -13.10 16.68
N ILE A 524 14.96 -13.09 17.70
CA ILE A 524 16.42 -13.24 17.53
C ILE A 524 16.76 -14.66 17.07
N SER A 525 17.54 -14.75 16.01
CA SER A 525 18.15 -15.98 15.50
C SER A 525 19.65 -15.77 15.25
N LYS A 526 20.31 -16.71 14.55
CA LYS A 526 21.74 -16.59 14.23
C LYS A 526 22.01 -15.50 13.18
N ASP A 527 21.04 -15.24 12.31
CA ASP A 527 21.16 -14.35 11.14
C ASP A 527 20.03 -13.34 11.02
N THR A 528 19.11 -13.30 12.01
CA THR A 528 18.01 -12.32 12.04
C THR A 528 17.79 -11.73 13.44
N ILE A 529 17.41 -10.45 13.49
CA ILE A 529 16.91 -9.77 14.70
C ILE A 529 15.75 -8.86 14.27
N THR A 530 14.61 -8.92 14.97
CA THR A 530 13.53 -7.94 14.80
C THR A 530 13.69 -6.83 15.83
N TRP A 531 14.13 -5.66 15.37
CA TRP A 531 14.24 -4.45 16.20
C TRP A 531 12.87 -3.81 16.35
N THR A 532 12.58 -3.28 17.55
CA THR A 532 11.28 -2.69 17.90
C THR A 532 11.47 -1.34 18.59
N TRP A 533 10.50 -0.43 18.45
CA TRP A 533 10.43 0.84 19.16
C TRP A 533 8.96 1.24 19.33
N ASN A 534 8.69 2.23 20.17
CA ASN A 534 7.36 2.85 20.29
C ASN A 534 7.36 4.16 19.53
N ASP A 535 6.37 4.32 18.66
CA ASP A 535 6.12 5.60 18.03
C ASP A 535 5.55 6.60 19.04
N GLN A 536 6.07 7.81 19.05
CA GLN A 536 5.57 8.93 19.85
C GLN A 536 5.11 10.10 18.98
N SER A 537 5.42 10.04 17.69
CA SER A 537 5.18 11.11 16.75
C SER A 537 3.86 10.86 16.00
N LEU A 538 3.32 11.95 15.44
CA LEU A 538 2.18 11.91 14.52
C LEU A 538 2.50 12.68 13.23
N ASN A 539 3.72 13.20 13.11
CA ASN A 539 4.16 14.13 12.08
C ASN A 539 5.44 13.67 11.36
N GLU A 540 5.80 12.41 11.54
CA GLU A 540 6.92 11.74 10.89
C GLU A 540 6.48 11.17 9.53
N PHE A 541 7.42 11.13 8.61
CA PHE A 541 7.26 10.43 7.33
C PHE A 541 7.80 9.01 7.41
N GLY A 542 8.42 8.68 8.54
CA GLY A 542 9.07 7.42 8.77
C GLY A 542 10.21 7.51 9.77
N PHE A 543 10.97 6.43 9.81
CA PHE A 543 12.09 6.27 10.74
C PHE A 543 13.37 5.86 10.03
N ASN A 544 14.48 6.51 10.37
CA ASN A 544 15.80 6.08 9.94
C ASN A 544 16.41 5.17 11.01
N VAL A 545 16.80 3.98 10.59
CA VAL A 545 17.36 2.93 11.43
C VAL A 545 18.88 2.91 11.26
N PHE A 546 19.56 2.90 12.40
CA PHE A 546 21.01 2.86 12.50
C PHE A 546 21.45 1.60 13.23
N ARG A 547 22.40 0.87 12.67
CA ARG A 547 22.91 -0.37 13.25
C ARG A 547 24.38 -0.57 12.92
N ASP A 548 25.16 -0.90 13.94
CA ASP A 548 26.58 -1.23 13.84
C ASP A 548 26.91 -2.49 14.66
N GLU A 549 28.00 -3.16 14.32
CA GLU A 549 28.59 -4.22 15.13
C GLU A 549 29.27 -3.63 16.38
N GLY A 550 29.17 -4.35 17.50
CA GLY A 550 29.71 -3.97 18.80
C GLY A 550 28.72 -3.19 19.68
N ALA A 551 29.22 -2.66 20.80
CA ALA A 551 28.43 -2.02 21.85
C ALA A 551 28.35 -0.48 21.73
N SER A 552 28.96 0.09 20.70
CA SER A 552 29.01 1.54 20.50
C SER A 552 27.71 2.05 19.87
N ALA A 553 27.37 3.30 20.15
CA ALA A 553 26.24 3.95 19.48
C ALA A 553 26.45 3.93 17.94
N PRO A 554 25.46 3.45 17.17
CA PRO A 554 25.62 3.26 15.75
C PRO A 554 25.64 4.57 14.96
N SER A 555 26.49 4.59 13.94
CA SER A 555 26.65 5.67 12.97
C SER A 555 26.22 5.27 11.57
N THR A 556 26.21 3.97 11.25
CA THR A 556 25.79 3.47 9.94
C THR A 556 24.27 3.44 9.83
N HIS A 557 23.74 4.16 8.85
CA HIS A 557 22.35 4.07 8.44
C HIS A 557 22.13 2.79 7.61
N VAL A 558 21.13 1.98 7.97
CA VAL A 558 20.91 0.67 7.33
C VAL A 558 19.52 0.50 6.72
N GLN A 559 18.52 1.30 7.15
CA GLN A 559 17.17 1.19 6.63
C GLN A 559 16.34 2.44 6.92
N THR A 560 15.44 2.79 6.00
CA THR A 560 14.36 3.76 6.22
C THR A 560 13.03 3.02 6.20
N THR A 561 12.14 3.32 7.15
CA THR A 561 10.79 2.73 7.24
C THR A 561 9.73 3.81 7.02
N GLY A 562 8.50 3.41 6.70
CA GLY A 562 7.36 4.33 6.55
C GLY A 562 6.84 4.88 7.89
N PRO A 563 5.85 5.79 7.86
CA PRO A 563 5.24 6.37 9.06
C PRO A 563 4.53 5.30 9.90
N ASP A 564 4.27 5.59 11.17
CA ASP A 564 3.61 4.67 12.14
C ASP A 564 4.27 3.27 12.27
N THR A 565 5.49 3.08 11.75
CA THR A 565 6.20 1.81 11.84
C THR A 565 6.86 1.66 13.21
N GLU A 566 6.63 0.53 13.88
CA GLU A 566 7.15 0.25 15.23
C GLU A 566 8.17 -0.90 15.28
N SER A 567 8.50 -1.51 14.13
CA SER A 567 9.49 -2.59 14.07
C SER A 567 10.11 -2.79 12.69
N TRP A 568 11.31 -3.38 12.67
CA TRP A 568 12.01 -3.79 11.45
C TRP A 568 12.77 -5.10 11.65
N THR A 569 12.64 -6.04 10.71
CA THR A 569 13.37 -7.32 10.75
C THR A 569 14.66 -7.23 9.94
N ASP A 570 15.78 -7.24 10.65
CA ASP A 570 17.14 -7.25 10.12
C ASP A 570 17.54 -8.68 9.74
N GLN A 571 18.08 -8.87 8.54
CA GLN A 571 18.43 -10.18 7.98
C GLN A 571 19.88 -10.22 7.51
N GLY A 572 20.47 -11.41 7.45
CA GLY A 572 21.84 -11.61 6.99
C GLY A 572 22.91 -11.24 8.03
N LEU A 573 22.56 -11.31 9.32
CA LEU A 573 23.48 -11.04 10.42
C LEU A 573 24.49 -12.18 10.60
N LEU A 574 25.65 -11.85 11.17
CA LEU A 574 26.66 -12.83 11.54
C LEU A 574 26.26 -13.53 12.85
N PRO A 575 26.47 -14.85 12.98
CA PRO A 575 26.22 -15.56 14.24
C PRO A 575 27.08 -15.05 15.39
N ASN A 576 26.57 -15.15 16.61
CA ASN A 576 27.23 -14.73 17.86
C ASN A 576 27.91 -13.35 17.74
N THR A 577 27.20 -12.39 17.17
CA THR A 577 27.70 -11.03 16.97
C THR A 577 26.82 -10.05 17.74
N LEU A 578 27.46 -9.16 18.49
CA LEU A 578 26.78 -8.07 19.18
C LEU A 578 26.48 -6.97 18.17
N TYR A 579 25.22 -6.56 18.09
CA TYR A 579 24.80 -5.40 17.32
C TYR A 579 24.20 -4.35 18.25
N THR A 580 24.43 -3.07 17.94
CA THR A 580 23.76 -1.95 18.61
C THR A 580 22.90 -1.20 17.62
N PHE A 581 21.68 -0.90 18.04
CA PHE A 581 20.58 -0.31 17.28
C PHE A 581 20.18 1.04 17.86
N GLN A 582 19.86 1.99 16.98
CA GLN A 582 19.16 3.24 17.29
C GLN A 582 18.23 3.60 16.14
N VAL A 583 17.19 4.36 16.46
CA VAL A 583 16.22 4.86 15.48
C VAL A 583 15.86 6.31 15.76
N ASN A 584 15.66 7.11 14.71
CA ASN A 584 15.02 8.43 14.83
C ASN A 584 13.83 8.54 13.87
N ALA A 585 12.87 9.38 14.22
CA ALA A 585 11.81 9.79 13.32
C ALA A 585 12.29 10.95 12.44
N PHE A 586 11.74 11.10 11.24
CA PHE A 586 12.08 12.23 10.37
C PHE A 586 10.88 12.78 9.62
N ASN A 587 10.94 14.06 9.26
CA ASN A 587 10.03 14.71 8.34
C ASN A 587 10.75 15.82 7.55
N ASP A 588 10.00 16.64 6.80
CA ASP A 588 10.51 17.79 6.04
C ASP A 588 11.24 18.84 6.89
N TYR A 589 11.00 18.89 8.20
CA TYR A 589 11.61 19.85 9.12
C TYR A 589 12.87 19.32 9.78
N GLY A 590 13.25 18.06 9.50
CA GLY A 590 14.45 17.40 9.99
C GLY A 590 14.16 16.11 10.75
N SER A 591 15.21 15.51 11.30
CA SER A 591 15.09 14.34 12.16
C SER A 591 14.94 14.71 13.62
N SER A 592 14.19 13.88 14.35
CA SER A 592 14.22 13.86 15.81
C SER A 592 15.60 13.45 16.32
N ASP A 593 15.82 13.61 17.63
CA ASP A 593 16.88 12.88 18.31
C ASP A 593 16.68 11.36 18.14
N LYS A 594 17.78 10.60 18.19
CA LYS A 594 17.73 9.13 18.19
C LYS A 594 17.26 8.60 19.54
N THR A 595 16.66 7.41 19.56
CA THR A 595 16.48 6.62 20.78
C THR A 595 17.80 6.45 21.52
N ASP A 596 17.75 6.06 22.80
CA ASP A 596 18.92 5.47 23.46
C ASP A 596 19.43 4.25 22.66
N PRO A 597 20.75 3.99 22.65
CA PRO A 597 21.29 2.79 21.99
C PRO A 597 20.83 1.52 22.72
N PHE A 598 20.37 0.55 21.95
CA PHE A 598 19.97 -0.77 22.44
C PHE A 598 20.82 -1.85 21.77
N SER A 599 21.40 -2.77 22.55
CA SER A 599 22.26 -3.82 22.01
C SER A 599 21.66 -5.21 22.20
N ALA A 600 21.79 -6.06 21.18
CA ALA A 600 21.40 -7.46 21.23
C ALA A 600 22.44 -8.35 20.53
N TRP A 601 22.62 -9.56 21.04
CA TRP A 601 23.45 -10.58 20.40
C TRP A 601 22.61 -11.44 19.46
N SER A 602 23.06 -11.64 18.23
CA SER A 602 22.55 -12.77 17.43
C SER A 602 22.88 -14.09 18.12
N HIS A 603 22.10 -15.13 17.87
CA HIS A 603 22.39 -16.47 18.38
C HIS A 603 23.65 -17.04 17.74
N ALA A 604 24.31 -17.97 18.43
CA ALA A 604 25.39 -18.75 17.82
C ALA A 604 24.79 -19.73 16.79
N ALA A 605 25.58 -20.06 15.77
CA ALA A 605 25.24 -21.13 14.84
C ALA A 605 25.46 -22.48 15.51
N VAL A 606 24.59 -23.45 15.22
CA VAL A 606 24.79 -24.84 15.69
C VAL A 606 26.15 -25.32 15.17
N PRO A 607 27.07 -25.79 16.04
CA PRO A 607 28.41 -26.19 15.63
C PRO A 607 28.40 -27.35 14.63
N LEU A 608 29.47 -27.44 13.84
CA LEU A 608 29.76 -28.66 13.07
C LEU A 608 30.04 -29.86 14.01
N PRO A 609 29.91 -31.11 13.52
CA PRO A 609 30.32 -32.28 14.28
C PRO A 609 31.78 -32.18 14.75
N PRO A 610 32.12 -32.61 15.98
CA PRO A 610 33.49 -32.57 16.47
C PRO A 610 34.43 -33.44 15.64
N VAL A 611 35.71 -33.06 15.56
CA VAL A 611 36.72 -33.89 14.92
C VAL A 611 37.26 -34.88 15.95
N VAL A 612 37.20 -36.17 15.63
CA VAL A 612 37.77 -37.23 16.46
C VAL A 612 38.95 -37.89 15.74
N SER A 613 40.02 -38.17 16.49
CA SER A 613 41.21 -38.87 16.00
C SER A 613 41.85 -39.75 17.09
N ASN A 614 42.95 -40.44 16.77
CA ASN A 614 43.72 -41.29 17.70
C ASN A 614 42.85 -42.25 18.53
N ILE A 615 41.89 -42.90 17.87
CA ILE A 615 40.91 -43.78 18.51
C ILE A 615 41.58 -45.06 19.01
N GLY A 616 41.44 -45.36 20.29
CA GLY A 616 41.88 -46.60 20.93
C GLY A 616 40.83 -47.15 21.91
N ASP A 617 41.16 -48.28 22.56
CA ASP A 617 40.20 -49.04 23.38
C ASP A 617 39.72 -48.33 24.65
N VAL A 618 40.45 -47.30 25.11
CA VAL A 618 40.20 -46.59 26.38
C VAL A 618 40.28 -45.06 26.27
N GLY A 619 40.37 -44.53 25.04
CA GLY A 619 40.52 -43.11 24.79
C GLY A 619 40.55 -42.74 23.32
N PHE A 620 40.32 -41.46 23.03
CA PHE A 620 40.44 -40.85 21.72
C PHE A 620 40.75 -39.36 21.88
N ASP A 621 41.20 -38.72 20.80
CA ASP A 621 41.41 -37.29 20.76
C ASP A 621 40.20 -36.59 20.13
N VAL A 622 39.73 -35.50 20.72
CA VAL A 622 38.60 -34.70 20.23
C VAL A 622 38.96 -33.23 20.12
N SER A 623 38.49 -32.57 19.07
CA SER A 623 38.57 -31.12 18.93
C SER A 623 37.31 -30.52 18.33
N ILE A 624 37.11 -29.23 18.54
CA ILE A 624 36.10 -28.46 17.81
C ILE A 624 36.51 -28.42 16.32
N ALA A 625 35.55 -28.62 15.42
CA ALA A 625 35.80 -28.52 13.99
C ALA A 625 36.08 -27.07 13.58
N SER A 626 37.08 -26.86 12.73
CA SER A 626 37.36 -25.55 12.16
C SER A 626 36.37 -25.19 11.04
N GLY A 627 36.07 -23.89 10.89
CA GLY A 627 35.27 -23.39 9.77
C GLY A 627 33.76 -23.55 9.96
N ASP A 628 33.27 -23.58 11.20
CA ASP A 628 31.86 -23.31 11.46
C ASP A 628 31.55 -21.81 11.27
N GLU A 629 30.26 -21.44 11.21
CA GLU A 629 29.84 -20.04 10.99
C GLU A 629 30.07 -19.13 12.22
N ASN A 630 30.63 -19.67 13.30
CA ASN A 630 30.79 -18.97 14.57
C ASN A 630 32.14 -18.23 14.63
N PRO A 631 32.18 -17.03 15.24
CA PRO A 631 33.43 -16.30 15.47
C PRO A 631 34.32 -16.98 16.52
N GLU A 632 35.63 -16.68 16.50
CA GLU A 632 36.62 -17.25 17.43
C GLU A 632 36.34 -16.97 18.92
N THR A 633 35.49 -15.98 19.20
CA THR A 633 35.03 -15.60 20.55
C THR A 633 33.91 -16.51 21.08
N THR A 634 33.45 -17.48 20.29
CA THR A 634 32.37 -18.40 20.67
C THR A 634 32.88 -19.46 21.64
N GLU A 635 32.10 -19.70 22.70
CA GLU A 635 32.38 -20.76 23.65
C GLU A 635 31.61 -22.03 23.29
N TYR A 636 32.27 -23.17 23.46
CA TYR A 636 31.76 -24.49 23.13
C TYR A 636 31.82 -25.42 24.33
N ALA A 637 30.86 -26.33 24.41
CA ALA A 637 30.84 -27.45 25.33
C ALA A 637 30.76 -28.77 24.55
N ILE A 638 31.58 -29.75 24.94
CA ILE A 638 31.67 -31.06 24.29
C ILE A 638 30.98 -32.09 25.18
N ALA A 639 29.91 -32.70 24.65
CA ALA A 639 29.13 -33.73 25.32
C ALA A 639 29.50 -35.12 24.80
N LEU A 640 29.61 -36.07 25.71
CA LEU A 640 29.85 -37.49 25.45
C LEU A 640 28.76 -38.33 26.11
N SER A 641 28.04 -39.11 25.33
CA SER A 641 27.00 -40.02 25.83
C SER A 641 27.44 -41.47 25.61
N GLN A 642 27.52 -42.25 26.68
CA GLN A 642 27.92 -43.66 26.62
C GLN A 642 26.69 -44.55 26.41
N ASP A 643 26.69 -45.36 25.35
CA ASP A 643 25.64 -46.34 25.03
C ASP A 643 24.21 -45.76 25.06
N GLY A 644 24.05 -44.50 24.64
CA GLY A 644 22.78 -43.77 24.63
C GLY A 644 22.32 -43.27 26.01
N GLY A 645 23.18 -43.28 27.01
CA GLY A 645 22.94 -42.68 28.33
C GLY A 645 23.00 -41.15 28.33
N GLU A 646 22.84 -40.55 29.50
CA GLU A 646 22.90 -39.09 29.68
C GLU A 646 24.28 -38.52 29.29
N PRO A 647 24.33 -37.31 28.70
CA PRO A 647 25.58 -36.70 28.30
C PRO A 647 26.41 -36.32 29.53
N MET A 648 27.67 -36.74 29.50
CA MET A 648 28.74 -36.24 30.36
C MET A 648 29.56 -35.21 29.60
N TRP A 649 30.17 -34.27 30.30
CA TRP A 649 30.84 -33.12 29.68
C TRP A 649 32.35 -33.25 29.80
N LEU A 650 33.05 -33.00 28.70
CA LEU A 650 34.50 -33.00 28.71
C LEU A 650 35.01 -31.88 29.60
N GLU A 651 36.00 -32.17 30.44
CA GLU A 651 36.75 -31.18 31.21
C GLU A 651 38.12 -30.90 30.55
N PRO A 652 38.75 -29.74 30.81
CA PRO A 652 40.09 -29.41 30.28
C PRO A 652 41.19 -30.39 30.70
N SER A 653 40.91 -31.25 31.69
CA SER A 653 41.79 -32.32 32.14
C SER A 653 41.75 -33.56 31.23
N GLY A 654 40.82 -33.63 30.27
CA GLY A 654 40.55 -34.82 29.46
C GLY A 654 39.65 -35.86 30.16
N SER A 655 39.10 -35.53 31.33
CA SER A 655 38.14 -36.37 32.07
C SER A 655 36.70 -35.93 31.83
N LEU A 656 35.73 -36.75 32.26
CA LEU A 656 34.30 -36.49 32.08
C LEU A 656 33.63 -36.05 33.38
N GLY A 657 33.03 -34.87 33.36
CA GLY A 657 32.28 -34.26 34.46
C GLY A 657 30.77 -34.28 34.24
N GLN A 658 30.00 -34.03 35.30
CA GLN A 658 28.52 -33.95 35.24
C GLN A 658 28.00 -32.58 34.80
N PHE A 659 28.85 -31.55 34.78
CA PHE A 659 28.47 -30.18 34.47
C PHE A 659 29.18 -29.70 33.22
N GLU A 660 28.47 -28.88 32.45
CA GLU A 660 28.98 -28.27 31.24
C GLU A 660 30.24 -27.47 31.51
N THR A 661 31.30 -27.78 30.75
CA THR A 661 32.50 -26.96 30.71
C THR A 661 32.53 -26.21 29.39
N TRP A 662 32.59 -24.88 29.49
CA TRP A 662 32.60 -23.97 28.37
C TRP A 662 34.01 -23.42 28.16
N GLN A 663 34.50 -23.48 26.93
CA GLN A 663 35.80 -22.93 26.53
C GLN A 663 35.73 -22.41 25.09
N LEU A 664 36.58 -21.45 24.75
CA LEU A 664 36.85 -21.09 23.35
C LEU A 664 37.45 -22.28 22.60
N ALA A 665 37.19 -22.39 21.30
CA ALA A 665 37.76 -23.46 20.47
C ALA A 665 39.29 -23.53 20.56
N ALA A 666 39.97 -22.37 20.63
CA ALA A 666 41.42 -22.29 20.79
C ALA A 666 41.93 -22.84 22.14
N ASN A 667 41.13 -22.68 23.21
CA ASN A 667 41.47 -23.22 24.53
C ASN A 667 41.19 -24.71 24.62
N TRP A 668 40.20 -25.20 23.86
CA TRP A 668 39.99 -26.63 23.70
C TRP A 668 41.18 -27.28 23.00
N GLY A 669 41.62 -26.76 21.86
CA GLY A 669 42.63 -27.44 21.04
C GLY A 669 42.21 -28.89 20.74
N THR A 670 43.19 -29.80 20.73
CA THR A 670 42.92 -31.25 20.69
C THR A 670 43.04 -31.81 22.10
N GLN A 671 41.94 -32.38 22.62
CA GLN A 671 41.88 -32.98 23.94
C GLN A 671 41.91 -34.49 23.87
N SER A 672 42.81 -35.10 24.64
CA SER A 672 42.82 -36.56 24.82
C SER A 672 41.81 -36.95 25.89
N VAL A 673 40.73 -37.61 25.47
CA VAL A 673 39.70 -38.15 26.35
C VAL A 673 40.22 -39.45 26.97
N THR A 674 40.17 -39.55 28.29
CA THR A 674 40.66 -40.72 29.05
C THR A 674 39.62 -41.28 30.00
N GLY A 675 39.81 -42.53 30.43
CA GLY A 675 38.91 -43.18 31.40
C GLY A 675 37.63 -43.76 30.79
N LEU A 676 37.64 -44.05 29.48
CA LEU A 676 36.51 -44.68 28.79
C LEU A 676 36.39 -46.17 29.14
N THR A 677 35.18 -46.69 29.08
CA THR A 677 34.90 -48.11 29.31
C THR A 677 35.23 -48.91 28.04
N PRO A 678 36.14 -49.90 28.11
CA PRO A 678 36.43 -50.75 26.96
C PRO A 678 35.18 -51.43 26.42
N GLY A 679 34.97 -51.36 25.10
CA GLY A 679 33.85 -52.02 24.42
C GLY A 679 32.52 -51.27 24.44
N SER A 680 32.46 -50.03 24.97
CA SER A 680 31.27 -49.17 24.89
C SER A 680 31.30 -48.26 23.65
N ARG A 681 30.12 -47.89 23.15
CA ARG A 681 29.93 -46.86 22.13
C ARG A 681 29.75 -45.50 22.78
N TYR A 682 30.42 -44.50 22.25
CA TYR A 682 30.33 -43.11 22.67
C TYR A 682 29.79 -42.26 21.53
N GLU A 683 28.80 -41.43 21.86
CA GLU A 683 28.26 -40.40 21.00
C GLU A 683 28.81 -39.05 21.44
N ILE A 684 29.55 -38.37 20.56
CA ILE A 684 30.14 -37.07 20.83
C ILE A 684 29.41 -36.00 20.06
N ARG A 685 28.94 -34.97 20.76
CA ARG A 685 28.29 -33.79 20.20
C ARG A 685 28.89 -32.52 20.80
N VAL A 686 28.68 -31.40 20.13
CA VAL A 686 29.14 -30.09 20.56
C VAL A 686 27.97 -29.12 20.51
N LYS A 687 27.84 -28.25 21.51
CA LYS A 687 26.98 -27.06 21.43
C LYS A 687 27.79 -25.80 21.68
N ALA A 688 27.31 -24.68 21.16
CA ALA A 688 27.89 -23.36 21.35
C ALA A 688 26.96 -22.49 22.20
N ARG A 689 27.48 -21.36 22.67
CA ARG A 689 26.65 -20.28 23.23
C ARG A 689 27.14 -18.93 22.74
N ASN A 690 26.21 -17.99 22.60
CA ASN A 690 26.55 -16.62 22.21
C ASN A 690 27.06 -15.78 23.40
N GLY A 691 27.46 -14.54 23.16
CA GLY A 691 27.90 -13.60 24.20
C GLY A 691 26.83 -13.22 25.24
N SER A 692 25.55 -13.57 25.00
CA SER A 692 24.46 -13.48 25.98
C SER A 692 24.19 -14.80 26.72
N VAL A 693 25.02 -15.82 26.52
CA VAL A 693 24.88 -17.15 27.13
C VAL A 693 23.63 -17.90 26.62
N VAL A 694 23.11 -17.55 25.45
CA VAL A 694 22.06 -18.34 24.77
C VAL A 694 22.73 -19.50 24.04
N GLU A 695 22.32 -20.71 24.38
CA GLU A 695 22.90 -21.96 23.89
C GLU A 695 22.25 -22.45 22.60
N THR A 696 23.05 -23.08 21.75
CA THR A 696 22.56 -23.76 20.56
C THR A 696 22.00 -25.13 20.88
N LEU A 697 21.27 -25.71 19.93
CA LEU A 697 21.11 -27.17 19.88
C LEU A 697 22.49 -27.85 19.76
N LEU A 698 22.56 -29.12 20.16
CA LEU A 698 23.74 -29.96 19.94
C LEU A 698 23.95 -30.22 18.44
N SER A 699 25.21 -30.29 18.03
CA SER A 699 25.63 -30.65 16.68
C SER A 699 25.21 -32.07 16.30
N SER A 700 25.35 -32.40 15.00
CA SER A 700 25.22 -33.79 14.57
C SER A 700 26.32 -34.65 15.23
N PRO A 701 25.99 -35.88 15.66
CA PRO A 701 26.91 -36.71 16.44
C PRO A 701 28.06 -37.29 15.62
N VAL A 702 29.18 -37.52 16.30
CA VAL A 702 30.25 -38.43 15.87
C VAL A 702 30.29 -39.62 16.84
N PHE A 703 30.42 -40.83 16.32
CA PHE A 703 30.45 -42.04 17.14
C PHE A 703 31.85 -42.64 17.22
N VAL A 704 32.21 -43.12 18.41
CA VAL A 704 33.49 -43.78 18.69
C VAL A 704 33.23 -44.99 19.57
N GLY A 705 33.94 -46.09 19.34
CA GLY A 705 33.78 -47.31 20.14
C GLY A 705 32.89 -48.35 19.47
N ASP A 706 33.38 -49.58 19.59
CA ASP A 706 32.91 -50.85 19.04
C ASP A 706 32.81 -50.96 17.50
N SER A 707 33.83 -51.61 16.91
CA SER A 707 33.85 -52.11 15.52
C SER A 707 32.99 -53.38 15.32
N SER A 708 32.27 -53.83 16.34
CA SER A 708 31.40 -55.02 16.29
C SER A 708 29.91 -54.75 16.15
N PHE A 709 29.49 -53.47 16.07
CA PHE A 709 28.24 -53.12 15.41
C PHE A 709 28.52 -52.82 13.93
N PRO A 710 28.02 -53.63 12.98
CA PRO A 710 28.00 -53.22 11.59
C PRO A 710 27.25 -51.90 11.53
N ASP A 711 27.74 -50.95 10.73
CA ASP A 711 26.96 -49.78 10.31
C ASP A 711 25.50 -50.25 10.14
N LEU A 712 24.52 -49.61 10.78
CA LEU A 712 23.12 -49.94 10.48
C LEU A 712 22.84 -49.80 8.98
N PHE A 713 23.67 -49.05 8.25
CA PHE A 713 23.75 -49.03 6.80
C PHE A 713 24.21 -50.37 6.18
N GLU A 714 25.28 -51.00 6.68
CA GLU A 714 25.71 -52.34 6.24
C GLU A 714 24.80 -53.47 6.77
N TYR A 715 24.20 -53.33 7.96
CA TYR A 715 23.23 -54.30 8.48
C TYR A 715 21.90 -54.25 7.70
N ALA A 716 21.43 -53.07 7.31
CA ALA A 716 20.28 -52.90 6.43
C ALA A 716 20.55 -53.41 5.00
N LEU A 717 21.78 -53.25 4.48
CA LEU A 717 22.19 -53.85 3.20
C LEU A 717 22.38 -55.37 3.27
N SER A 718 22.65 -55.94 4.46
CA SER A 718 22.72 -57.40 4.67
C SER A 718 21.36 -58.09 4.62
N TRP A 719 20.25 -57.34 4.75
CA TRP A 719 18.89 -57.80 4.46
C TRP A 719 18.60 -57.70 2.95
N LYS A 720 19.39 -58.44 2.16
CA LYS A 720 18.94 -58.97 0.87
C LYS A 720 19.08 -60.48 0.91
N THR A 721 18.01 -61.15 1.30
CA THR A 721 17.09 -61.81 0.37
C THR A 721 16.18 -62.72 1.19
N ASP A 722 14.93 -62.31 1.38
CA ASP A 722 13.72 -63.13 1.20
C ASP A 722 12.50 -62.42 1.80
N GLY A 723 11.75 -61.68 0.96
CA GLY A 723 10.30 -61.57 1.15
C GLY A 723 9.64 -60.21 1.42
N TYR A 724 10.36 -59.11 1.61
CA TYR A 724 9.72 -57.80 1.90
C TYR A 724 9.71 -56.84 0.70
N GLY A 725 8.61 -56.09 0.57
CA GLY A 725 8.36 -55.18 -0.56
C GLY A 725 8.90 -53.76 -0.33
N PRO A 726 8.92 -52.90 -1.37
CA PRO A 726 9.53 -51.56 -1.31
C PRO A 726 8.97 -50.64 -0.21
N ASN A 727 7.70 -50.82 0.17
CA ASN A 727 7.03 -50.00 1.17
C ASN A 727 7.47 -50.31 2.60
N ASP A 728 7.93 -51.55 2.87
CA ASP A 728 8.43 -51.94 4.19
C ASP A 728 9.81 -51.32 4.48
N LEU A 729 10.60 -51.05 3.43
CA LEU A 729 11.89 -50.36 3.54
C LEU A 729 11.75 -48.87 3.87
N ILE A 730 10.70 -48.21 3.35
CA ILE A 730 10.42 -46.80 3.63
C ILE A 730 9.94 -46.63 5.08
N ALA A 731 9.08 -47.53 5.56
CA ALA A 731 8.64 -47.53 6.96
C ALA A 731 9.79 -47.79 7.95
N LEU A 732 10.80 -48.60 7.57
CA LEU A 732 12.00 -48.79 8.39
C LEU A 732 12.94 -47.58 8.34
N LEU A 733 13.03 -46.87 7.21
CA LEU A 733 13.86 -45.67 7.06
C LEU A 733 13.27 -44.48 7.81
N ASP A 734 11.95 -44.35 7.85
CA ASP A 734 11.23 -43.32 8.63
C ASP A 734 11.20 -43.62 10.13
N ALA A 735 11.37 -44.88 10.55
CA ALA A 735 11.54 -45.25 11.95
C ALA A 735 13.00 -45.13 12.45
N ALA A 736 13.97 -44.98 11.53
CA ALA A 736 15.40 -44.85 11.82
C ALA A 736 15.93 -43.41 11.68
N LYS A 737 15.17 -42.52 11.03
CA LYS A 737 15.30 -41.06 11.15
C LYS A 737 14.63 -40.59 12.44
#